data_AF-A0A1I8MZS6-F1
#
_entry.id   AF-A0A1I8MZS6-F1
#
_cell.length_a   1.000
_cell.length_b   1.000
_cell.length_c   1.000
_cell.angle_alpha   90.00
_cell.angle_beta   90.00
_cell.angle_gamma   90.00
#
_symmetry.space_group_name_H-M   'P 1'
#
loop_
_entity.id
_entity.type
_entity.pdbx_description
1 polymer ?
#
loop_
_entity_poly.entity_id
_entity_poly.type
_entity_poly.pdbx_seq_one_letter_code
_entity_poly.pdbx_strand_id
1 'polypeptide(L)'
;METIDIARLEEAVVIFYRSTSQEQAHLHEWLTNVQASKMAWQFSWQLMQLGKSQEVQFFGAITLHSKLMKFWHEVPPENRDELKQKILETIIQFAGGPKLVLNRLCIALSAYIVHMLSEWPSAIEDVINTFQNQQIPNVSNETQLWILLEVLQAIPEEMQAIYSSVKRTVLRAEVAKRTPLVIETTERYLQMQLEREWDTETFNNMTRAVKCVGTWVKNIGFPIENCVNIVDIILKIVNKCYWPCTQDPDGDGCMSADENDLAETCLKTLVNIIIQPDCHLFPKTAFILIKMFLDSLCNITKMEWKPDNNNEDIVSYIYTLFVSAVERHSQLLLSGITTTDPELSSLYTRLVNEILQCTDKPGIYPVEESCSSMALGFWYLLQEEVLAITNEEERLKCCEYIKPLYAHLTRILVRKSEQPDENSIDKWSSDDLESFRCYRQDISDTFMYCYDVLHDQILDILSAVLDETIAQLQTNPNQWTKLEACIYSFQSVAEHFDGEETKQIPKFMRVLNEIPYEKMNEKLLGTALEAVGSYCQWLRGNPMWIPSAIELLVRGLNSSMSAQATLGLKELCRDCQLQMKPYAEPLLNACQSSLASGQMKNSDSVRLMFSIGKLMSLLTPDKIPNYLDMIVSPCFEELSTICQSGAKTPQARIRTIFRLNMVSTLFSSLNTDIDDDDLPIEDLQNMQPVLIVMQKTMPIFRQIAELWVEDLDVLETACAALTHAIVNLKNSFKPMLQDLCYFIVAIFQTRCCAPTLEISKTAIVIFYRDEDCKALMQQLMIEFVMHSFKLFESTPENGFSNVAETIEKFYACLTQIIKKIPQSLDDKSIAYDRLIFYALKAMTLPENGPIRFSIQFLSHFVMQSRNYPHMTQAVLAAGEEILRTAIVCVACVTPRQQVEKFADIFLSINKKYPAEMAVWLKNIMHAPNFPTPLVDDADKTKFVTQVIREKVNKRLLQQHLTEFAIKARGLSDKFQ
;
A
#
# COMPACT_ATOMS: atom_id res chain seq x y z
N MET A 1 19.80 13.25 40.65
CA MET A 1 19.13 13.84 39.47
C MET A 1 19.38 15.32 39.53
N GLU A 2 20.09 15.86 38.54
CA GLU A 2 20.40 17.29 38.46
C GLU A 2 19.11 18.11 38.45
N THR A 3 19.09 19.20 39.22
CA THR A 3 18.00 20.19 39.19
C THR A 3 17.91 20.79 37.80
N ILE A 4 16.81 20.54 37.09
CA ILE A 4 16.57 21.12 35.76
C ILE A 4 16.41 22.63 35.94
N ASP A 5 17.32 23.39 35.34
CA ASP A 5 17.24 24.86 35.29
C ASP A 5 16.15 25.29 34.29
N ILE A 6 15.15 26.01 34.79
CA ILE A 6 13.98 26.46 34.01
C ILE A 6 14.40 27.43 32.91
N ALA A 7 15.38 28.31 33.16
CA ALA A 7 15.84 29.26 32.15
C ALA A 7 16.48 28.54 30.96
N ARG A 8 17.28 27.52 31.26
CA ARG A 8 17.88 26.64 30.23
C ARG A 8 16.83 25.82 29.49
N LEU A 9 15.76 25.38 30.17
CA LEU A 9 14.66 24.67 29.54
C LEU A 9 13.88 25.57 28.58
N GLU A 10 13.61 26.82 28.97
CA GLU A 10 12.97 27.82 28.12
C GLU A 10 13.80 28.11 26.86
N GLU A 11 15.10 28.34 27.05
CA GLU A 11 16.04 28.56 25.96
C GLU A 11 16.07 27.35 25.01
N ALA A 12 16.13 26.13 25.55
CA ALA A 12 16.12 24.91 24.75
C ALA A 12 14.83 24.73 23.93
N VAL A 13 13.66 25.07 24.50
CA VAL A 13 12.38 25.06 23.78
C VAL A 13 12.41 26.08 22.64
N VAL A 14 12.86 27.31 22.90
CA VAL A 14 12.93 28.36 21.86
C VAL A 14 13.91 27.98 20.74
N ILE A 15 15.07 27.41 21.09
CA ILE A 15 16.05 26.92 20.13
C ILE A 15 15.44 25.79 19.28
N PHE A 16 14.71 24.85 19.90
CA PHE A 16 14.06 23.76 19.17
C PHE A 16 13.15 24.27 18.03
N TYR A 17 12.37 25.34 18.27
CA TYR A 17 11.53 25.94 17.22
C TYR A 17 12.31 26.73 16.15
N ARG A 18 13.59 27.05 16.37
CA ARG A 18 14.42 27.88 15.48
C ARG A 18 15.59 27.13 14.82
N SER A 19 15.86 25.90 15.24
CA SER A 19 17.01 25.09 14.80
C SER A 19 16.77 24.29 13.51
N THR A 20 17.85 23.77 12.93
CA THR A 20 17.82 22.83 11.79
C THR A 20 17.40 21.42 12.22
N SER A 21 17.00 20.58 11.26
CA SER A 21 16.42 19.25 11.52
C SER A 21 17.29 18.32 12.38
N GLN A 22 18.62 18.36 12.27
CA GLN A 22 19.52 17.53 13.08
C GLN A 22 19.59 17.98 14.55
N GLU A 23 19.70 19.29 14.80
CA GLU A 23 19.69 19.84 16.16
C GLU A 23 18.33 19.65 16.83
N GLN A 24 17.25 19.78 16.06
CA GLN A 24 15.89 19.49 16.52
C GLN A 24 15.76 18.05 17.02
N ALA A 25 16.37 17.06 16.34
CA ALA A 25 16.29 15.67 16.78
C ALA A 25 16.93 15.45 18.16
N HIS A 26 18.13 16.00 18.39
CA HIS A 26 18.81 15.90 19.68
C HIS A 26 18.06 16.65 20.80
N LEU A 27 17.57 17.86 20.50
CA LEU A 27 16.76 18.64 21.44
C LEU A 27 15.42 17.95 21.73
N HIS A 28 14.79 17.31 20.74
CA HIS A 28 13.55 16.58 20.92
C HIS A 28 13.72 15.41 21.90
N GLU A 29 14.79 14.62 21.74
CA GLU A 29 15.09 13.53 22.66
C GLU A 29 15.30 14.04 24.09
N TRP A 30 16.09 15.11 24.24
CA TRP A 30 16.32 15.72 25.55
C TRP A 30 15.03 16.27 26.16
N LEU A 31 14.24 17.04 25.41
CA LEU A 31 12.97 17.61 25.87
C LEU A 31 11.96 16.51 26.23
N THR A 32 11.93 15.41 25.47
CA THR A 32 11.06 14.25 25.76
C THR A 32 11.46 13.57 27.07
N ASN A 33 12.77 13.40 27.31
CA ASN A 33 13.28 12.87 28.58
C ASN A 33 12.97 13.81 29.76
N VAL A 34 13.07 15.12 29.55
CA VAL A 34 12.70 16.14 30.54
C VAL A 34 11.19 16.09 30.84
N GLN A 35 10.34 15.94 29.82
CA GLN A 35 8.90 15.76 29.98
C GLN A 35 8.54 14.50 30.77
N ALA A 36 9.30 13.41 30.63
CA ALA A 36 9.06 12.18 31.38
C ALA A 36 9.44 12.30 32.87
N SER A 37 10.30 13.27 33.24
CA SER A 37 10.78 13.43 34.62
C SER A 37 9.66 13.77 35.61
N LYS A 38 9.89 13.49 36.91
CA LYS A 38 8.93 13.87 37.98
C LYS A 38 8.82 15.38 38.17
N MET A 39 9.87 16.14 37.85
CA MET A 39 9.88 17.61 37.96
C MET A 39 8.90 18.28 36.98
N ALA A 40 8.49 17.57 35.93
CA ALA A 40 7.52 18.05 34.93
C ALA A 40 6.17 18.45 35.52
N TRP A 41 5.74 17.85 36.64
CA TRP A 41 4.53 18.28 37.35
C TRP A 41 4.63 19.68 37.95
N GLN A 42 5.86 20.17 38.22
CA GLN A 42 6.10 21.49 38.81
C GLN A 42 6.42 22.53 37.74
N PHE A 43 7.38 22.25 36.86
CA PHE A 43 7.84 23.24 35.90
C PHE A 43 6.81 23.53 34.80
N SER A 44 5.89 22.61 34.47
CA SER A 44 4.86 22.84 33.45
C SER A 44 4.05 24.11 33.74
N TRP A 45 3.65 24.31 35.00
CA TRP A 45 2.95 25.52 35.45
C TRP A 45 3.82 26.77 35.39
N GLN A 46 5.12 26.65 35.68
CA GLN A 46 6.05 27.76 35.60
C GLN A 46 6.21 28.20 34.15
N LEU A 47 6.31 27.26 33.19
CA LEU A 47 6.40 27.57 31.76
C LEU A 47 5.12 28.23 31.21
N MET A 48 3.96 28.01 31.85
CA MET A 48 2.68 28.62 31.50
C MET A 48 2.41 29.98 32.18
N GLN A 49 3.42 30.62 32.80
CA GLN A 49 3.25 31.95 33.40
C GLN A 49 3.02 33.05 32.35
N LEU A 50 2.33 34.13 32.76
CA LEU A 50 2.17 35.33 31.96
C LEU A 50 3.53 35.97 31.68
N GLY A 51 3.74 36.44 30.44
CA GLY A 51 5.00 37.08 30.00
C GLY A 51 6.00 36.15 29.33
N LYS A 52 5.75 34.83 29.29
CA LYS A 52 6.54 33.86 28.50
C LYS A 52 6.06 33.79 27.06
N SER A 53 6.92 33.30 26.16
CA SER A 53 6.55 33.13 24.74
C SER A 53 5.51 32.03 24.57
N GLN A 54 4.73 32.10 23.48
CA GLN A 54 3.69 31.12 23.19
C GLN A 54 4.25 29.70 23.01
N GLU A 55 5.44 29.54 22.45
CA GLU A 55 6.11 28.25 22.25
C GLU A 55 6.44 27.59 23.61
N VAL A 56 6.93 28.38 24.56
CA VAL A 56 7.25 27.92 25.91
C VAL A 56 5.98 27.56 26.68
N GLN A 57 4.95 28.41 26.60
CA GLN A 57 3.65 28.15 27.23
C GLN A 57 2.99 26.89 26.66
N PHE A 58 3.07 26.69 25.34
CA PHE A 58 2.59 25.48 24.69
C PHE A 58 3.37 24.24 25.14
N PHE A 59 4.70 24.34 25.27
CA PHE A 59 5.50 23.25 25.83
C PHE A 59 5.11 22.91 27.28
N GLY A 60 4.77 23.92 28.09
CA GLY A 60 4.20 23.71 29.43
C GLY A 60 2.88 22.93 29.39
N ALA A 61 1.95 23.35 28.54
CA ALA A 61 0.64 22.71 28.41
C ALA A 61 0.71 21.28 27.86
N ILE A 62 1.53 21.02 26.83
CA ILE A 62 1.71 19.66 26.29
C ILE A 62 2.45 18.74 27.28
N THR A 63 3.36 19.30 28.09
CA THR A 63 4.00 18.55 29.16
C THR A 63 2.97 18.11 30.19
N LEU A 64 2.11 19.01 30.65
CA LEU A 64 1.03 18.69 31.58
C LEU A 64 0.10 17.61 31.02
N HIS A 65 -0.35 17.75 29.77
CA HIS A 65 -1.16 16.75 29.09
C HIS A 65 -0.46 15.39 29.02
N SER A 66 0.80 15.33 28.57
CA SER A 66 1.60 14.10 28.53
C SER A 66 1.74 13.43 29.90
N LYS A 67 1.90 14.24 30.97
CA LYS A 67 1.97 13.75 32.35
C LYS A 67 0.64 13.15 32.82
N LEU A 68 -0.48 13.82 32.53
CA LEU A 68 -1.82 13.27 32.80
C LEU A 68 -2.05 11.97 32.04
N MET A 69 -1.66 11.91 30.76
CA MET A 69 -1.85 10.73 29.92
C MET A 69 -1.07 9.51 30.38
N LYS A 70 0.23 9.67 30.65
CA LYS A 70 1.19 8.56 30.81
C LYS A 70 1.61 8.31 32.26
N PHE A 71 1.54 9.33 33.11
CA PHE A 71 2.14 9.31 34.44
C PHE A 71 1.11 9.58 35.55
N TRP A 72 -0.17 9.27 35.31
CA TRP A 72 -1.24 9.45 36.31
C TRP A 72 -0.95 8.76 37.66
N HIS A 73 -0.23 7.63 37.64
CA HIS A 73 0.20 6.91 38.84
C HIS A 73 1.11 7.72 39.77
N GLU A 74 1.72 8.81 39.28
CA GLU A 74 2.53 9.73 40.08
C GLU A 74 1.70 10.74 40.87
N VAL A 75 0.40 10.90 40.56
CA VAL A 75 -0.49 11.87 41.21
C VAL A 75 -1.15 11.23 42.45
N PRO A 76 -0.83 11.70 43.67
CA PRO A 76 -1.46 11.19 44.89
C PRO A 76 -2.96 11.52 44.91
N PRO A 77 -3.82 10.62 45.41
CA PRO A 77 -5.27 10.86 45.49
C PRO A 77 -5.64 12.17 46.19
N GLU A 78 -4.89 12.52 47.25
CA GLU A 78 -5.12 13.73 48.05
C GLU A 78 -4.93 15.04 47.27
N ASN A 79 -4.10 15.03 46.23
CA ASN A 79 -3.78 16.22 45.43
C ASN A 79 -4.63 16.34 44.16
N ARG A 80 -5.55 15.40 43.91
CA ARG A 80 -6.34 15.38 42.67
C ARG A 80 -7.31 16.54 42.57
N ASP A 81 -7.90 16.98 43.68
CA ASP A 81 -8.78 18.14 43.69
C ASP A 81 -8.02 19.45 43.51
N GLU A 82 -6.84 19.59 44.12
CA GLU A 82 -5.95 20.74 43.89
C GLU A 82 -5.54 20.81 42.40
N LEU A 83 -5.19 19.66 41.81
CA LEU A 83 -4.84 19.58 40.40
C LEU A 83 -5.98 20.02 39.48
N LYS A 84 -7.23 19.59 39.77
CA LYS A 84 -8.44 20.03 39.06
C LYS A 84 -8.60 21.54 39.10
N GLN A 85 -8.53 22.11 40.30
CA GLN A 85 -8.69 23.54 40.50
C GLN A 85 -7.61 24.32 39.74
N LYS A 86 -6.37 23.87 39.80
CA LYS A 86 -5.25 24.51 39.11
C LYS A 86 -5.38 24.46 37.58
N ILE A 87 -5.86 23.34 37.02
CA ILE A 87 -6.15 23.23 35.58
C ILE A 87 -7.24 24.25 35.19
N LEU A 88 -8.34 24.31 35.94
CA LEU A 88 -9.45 25.22 35.67
C LEU A 88 -9.03 26.69 35.77
N GLU A 89 -8.31 27.08 36.82
CA GLU A 89 -7.76 28.43 36.98
C GLU A 89 -6.86 28.82 35.82
N THR A 90 -6.02 27.88 35.35
CA THR A 90 -5.13 28.11 34.20
C THR A 90 -5.93 28.25 32.91
N ILE A 91 -6.97 27.44 32.69
CA ILE A 91 -7.87 27.59 31.52
C ILE A 91 -8.51 28.99 31.50
N ILE A 92 -9.01 29.46 32.65
CA ILE A 92 -9.61 30.80 32.76
C ILE A 92 -8.58 31.89 32.46
N GLN A 93 -7.36 31.76 32.99
CA GLN A 93 -6.26 32.69 32.71
C GLN A 93 -5.91 32.76 31.22
N PHE A 94 -6.00 31.63 30.51
CA PHE A 94 -5.69 31.52 29.07
C PHE A 94 -6.90 31.71 28.15
N ALA A 95 -8.09 31.99 28.68
CA ALA A 95 -9.31 32.18 27.89
C ALA A 95 -9.18 33.33 26.86
N GLY A 96 -8.52 34.44 27.25
CA GLY A 96 -8.16 35.55 26.35
C GLY A 96 -6.74 35.45 25.76
N GLY A 97 -6.06 34.32 25.95
CA GLY A 97 -4.66 34.11 25.57
C GLY A 97 -4.48 33.35 24.25
N PRO A 98 -3.30 32.74 24.02
CA PRO A 98 -3.04 31.97 22.80
C PRO A 98 -3.95 30.74 22.67
N LYS A 99 -4.75 30.68 21.59
CA LYS A 99 -5.72 29.61 21.34
C LYS A 99 -5.12 28.19 21.39
N LEU A 100 -3.89 28.02 20.91
CA LEU A 100 -3.17 26.73 20.93
C LEU A 100 -2.93 26.22 22.36
N VAL A 101 -2.63 27.12 23.29
CA VAL A 101 -2.39 26.77 24.70
C VAL A 101 -3.72 26.45 25.37
N LEU A 102 -4.75 27.26 25.13
CA LEU A 102 -6.10 27.03 25.66
C LEU A 102 -6.64 25.67 25.23
N ASN A 103 -6.58 25.32 23.93
CA ASN A 103 -7.02 24.02 23.43
C ASN A 103 -6.27 22.87 24.12
N ARG A 104 -4.95 22.97 24.27
CA ARG A 104 -4.16 21.93 24.95
C ARG A 104 -4.54 21.78 26.42
N LEU A 105 -4.90 22.87 27.10
CA LEU A 105 -5.40 22.83 28.47
C LEU A 105 -6.81 22.22 28.57
N CYS A 106 -7.70 22.49 27.61
CA CYS A 106 -9.00 21.82 27.52
C CYS A 106 -8.84 20.29 27.34
N ILE A 107 -7.91 19.86 26.50
CA ILE A 107 -7.57 18.45 26.31
C ILE A 107 -6.97 17.86 27.61
N ALA A 108 -6.10 18.60 28.30
CA ALA A 108 -5.57 18.18 29.61
C ALA A 108 -6.67 18.01 30.66
N LEU A 109 -7.64 18.93 30.72
CA LEU A 109 -8.80 18.80 31.60
C LEU A 109 -9.64 17.57 31.24
N SER A 110 -9.82 17.30 29.95
CA SER A 110 -10.54 16.12 29.46
C SER A 110 -9.86 14.82 29.90
N ALA A 111 -8.52 14.78 29.78
CA ALA A 111 -7.73 13.64 30.25
C ALA A 111 -7.88 13.43 31.78
N TYR A 112 -7.86 14.52 32.55
CA TYR A 112 -8.12 14.48 33.98
C TYR A 112 -9.52 13.94 34.30
N ILE A 113 -10.56 14.44 33.61
CA ILE A 113 -11.95 14.00 33.79
C ILE A 113 -12.06 12.49 33.59
N VAL A 114 -11.48 11.97 32.49
CA VAL A 114 -11.51 10.54 32.16
C VAL A 114 -10.90 9.68 33.28
N HIS A 115 -9.77 10.09 33.86
CA HIS A 115 -9.20 9.38 35.02
C HIS A 115 -10.11 9.41 36.24
N MET A 116 -10.79 10.54 36.47
CA MET A 116 -11.65 10.74 37.61
C MET A 116 -13.02 10.09 37.48
N LEU A 117 -13.48 9.62 36.31
CA LEU A 117 -14.84 9.05 36.14
C LEU A 117 -15.18 7.90 37.10
N SER A 118 -14.18 7.20 37.63
CA SER A 118 -14.39 6.16 38.66
C SER A 118 -14.68 6.71 40.06
N GLU A 119 -14.09 7.86 40.42
CA GLU A 119 -14.20 8.51 41.73
C GLU A 119 -15.19 9.69 41.73
N TRP A 120 -15.39 10.30 40.56
CA TRP A 120 -16.28 11.42 40.27
C TRP A 120 -17.16 11.08 39.06
N PRO A 121 -18.21 10.26 39.23
CA PRO A 121 -19.04 9.79 38.13
C PRO A 121 -19.92 10.88 37.49
N SER A 122 -20.14 12.01 38.18
CA SER A 122 -20.92 13.16 37.70
C SER A 122 -20.07 14.23 37.02
N ALA A 123 -18.80 13.94 36.70
CA ALA A 123 -17.86 14.95 36.22
C ALA A 123 -18.33 15.69 34.97
N ILE A 124 -18.94 14.98 34.02
CA ILE A 124 -19.38 15.56 32.75
C ILE A 124 -20.61 16.43 32.98
N GLU A 125 -21.56 15.95 33.79
CA GLU A 125 -22.74 16.67 34.23
C GLU A 125 -22.35 17.98 34.93
N ASP A 126 -21.41 17.91 35.87
CA ASP A 126 -20.94 19.04 36.67
C ASP A 126 -20.20 20.07 35.81
N VAL A 127 -19.38 19.64 34.85
CA VAL A 127 -18.70 20.54 33.89
C VAL A 127 -19.73 21.26 33.02
N ILE A 128 -20.71 20.55 32.46
CA ILE A 128 -21.78 21.16 31.66
C ILE A 128 -22.54 22.18 32.51
N ASN A 129 -22.97 21.79 33.72
CA ASN A 129 -23.73 22.67 34.61
C ASN A 129 -22.94 23.92 35.03
N THR A 130 -21.64 23.79 35.27
CA THR A 130 -20.77 24.91 35.64
C THR A 130 -20.65 25.90 34.49
N PHE A 131 -20.33 25.42 33.29
CA PHE A 131 -20.13 26.27 32.13
C PHE A 131 -21.44 26.79 31.50
N GLN A 132 -22.61 26.25 31.84
CA GLN A 132 -23.90 26.78 31.37
C GLN A 132 -24.56 27.75 32.35
N ASN A 133 -24.52 27.44 33.65
CA ASN A 133 -25.30 28.19 34.65
C ASN A 133 -24.50 29.26 35.39
N GLN A 134 -23.17 29.18 35.37
CA GLN A 134 -22.30 30.12 36.08
C GLN A 134 -21.52 30.97 35.08
N GLN A 135 -21.67 32.30 35.13
CA GLN A 135 -20.86 33.17 34.30
C GLN A 135 -19.46 33.30 34.90
N ILE A 136 -18.43 32.87 34.15
CA ILE A 136 -17.05 32.95 34.61
C ILE A 136 -16.59 34.43 34.49
N PRO A 137 -16.09 35.04 35.58
CA PRO A 137 -15.61 36.42 35.53
C PRO A 137 -14.48 36.58 34.50
N ASN A 138 -14.54 37.64 33.70
CA ASN A 138 -13.54 37.99 32.67
C ASN A 138 -13.43 37.03 31.47
N VAL A 139 -14.42 36.15 31.25
CA VAL A 139 -14.53 35.30 30.06
C VAL A 139 -15.83 35.65 29.32
N SER A 140 -15.78 35.84 28.01
CA SER A 140 -17.00 36.06 27.21
C SER A 140 -17.85 34.80 27.17
N ASN A 141 -19.17 34.94 27.03
CA ASN A 141 -20.08 33.79 26.91
C ASN A 141 -19.69 32.88 25.72
N GLU A 142 -19.24 33.50 24.63
CA GLU A 142 -18.68 32.88 23.42
C GLU A 142 -17.48 31.95 23.74
N THR A 143 -16.50 32.48 24.48
CA THR A 143 -15.28 31.76 24.85
C THR A 143 -15.56 30.69 25.89
N GLN A 144 -16.49 30.96 26.81
CA GLN A 144 -16.94 29.99 27.80
C GLN A 144 -17.59 28.77 27.13
N LEU A 145 -18.43 29.00 26.12
CA LEU A 145 -19.02 27.94 25.32
C LEU A 145 -17.96 27.17 24.51
N TRP A 146 -17.00 27.88 23.89
CA TRP A 146 -15.88 27.23 23.22
C TRP A 146 -15.13 26.28 24.16
N ILE A 147 -14.71 26.75 25.34
CA ILE A 147 -13.99 25.91 26.32
C ILE A 147 -14.80 24.66 26.66
N LEU A 148 -16.11 24.81 26.91
CA LEU A 148 -16.99 23.68 27.19
C LEU A 148 -17.00 22.67 26.04
N LEU A 149 -17.24 23.12 24.80
CA LEU A 149 -17.31 22.25 23.63
C LEU A 149 -15.98 21.54 23.34
N GLU A 150 -14.85 22.24 23.52
CA GLU A 150 -13.51 21.67 23.34
C GLU A 150 -13.22 20.57 24.36
N VAL A 151 -13.59 20.79 25.63
CA VAL A 151 -13.47 19.78 26.69
C VAL A 151 -14.36 18.58 26.39
N LEU A 152 -15.64 18.81 26.06
CA LEU A 152 -16.57 17.72 25.74
C LEU A 152 -16.10 16.91 24.53
N GLN A 153 -15.60 17.56 23.47
CA GLN A 153 -15.09 16.90 22.28
C GLN A 153 -13.88 16.00 22.59
N ALA A 154 -12.94 16.47 23.42
CA ALA A 154 -11.69 15.75 23.69
C ALA A 154 -11.87 14.52 24.61
N ILE A 155 -12.86 14.50 25.51
CA ILE A 155 -13.12 13.36 26.43
C ILE A 155 -13.12 11.98 25.73
N PRO A 156 -13.91 11.73 24.67
CA PRO A 156 -13.92 10.43 23.99
C PRO A 156 -12.59 10.07 23.30
N GLU A 157 -11.85 11.05 22.80
CA GLU A 157 -10.53 10.83 22.17
C GLU A 157 -9.47 10.46 23.23
N GLU A 158 -9.45 11.20 24.33
CA GLU A 158 -8.54 10.95 25.45
C GLU A 158 -8.83 9.59 26.09
N MET A 159 -10.10 9.18 26.20
CA MET A 159 -10.47 7.85 26.70
C MET A 159 -9.86 6.70 25.88
N GLN A 160 -9.73 6.87 24.55
CA GLN A 160 -9.08 5.87 23.71
C GLN A 160 -7.56 5.83 23.92
N ALA A 161 -6.94 6.97 24.21
CA ALA A 161 -5.49 7.14 24.24
C ALA A 161 -4.86 7.04 25.67
N ILE A 162 -5.63 7.23 26.74
CA ILE A 162 -5.17 7.29 28.13
C ILE A 162 -4.58 5.96 28.62
N TYR A 163 -3.53 6.05 29.44
CA TYR A 163 -3.01 4.93 30.23
C TYR A 163 -3.69 4.91 31.60
N SER A 164 -4.80 4.18 31.70
CA SER A 164 -5.52 3.99 32.96
C SER A 164 -5.30 2.59 33.52
N SER A 165 -5.30 2.47 34.85
CA SER A 165 -5.39 1.17 35.54
C SER A 165 -6.79 0.55 35.46
N VAL A 166 -7.78 1.32 35.02
CA VAL A 166 -9.16 0.86 34.78
C VAL A 166 -9.25 0.26 33.38
N LYS A 167 -9.89 -0.91 33.26
CA LYS A 167 -10.13 -1.57 31.98
C LYS A 167 -10.89 -0.64 31.03
N ARG A 168 -10.42 -0.52 29.79
CA ARG A 168 -10.99 0.37 28.76
C ARG A 168 -12.48 0.12 28.52
N THR A 169 -12.93 -1.15 28.60
CA THR A 169 -14.36 -1.49 28.46
C THR A 169 -15.24 -0.85 29.53
N VAL A 170 -14.76 -0.79 30.78
CA VAL A 170 -15.49 -0.17 31.90
C VAL A 170 -15.52 1.34 31.73
N LEU A 171 -14.39 1.93 31.35
CA LEU A 171 -14.27 3.36 31.09
C LEU A 171 -15.18 3.80 29.94
N ARG A 172 -15.18 3.05 28.83
CA ARG A 172 -16.07 3.27 27.69
C ARG A 172 -17.55 3.16 28.10
N ALA A 173 -17.91 2.17 28.91
CA ALA A 173 -19.28 2.02 29.40
C ALA A 173 -19.71 3.21 30.28
N GLU A 174 -18.80 3.76 31.08
CA GLU A 174 -19.10 4.92 31.93
C GLU A 174 -19.28 6.19 31.09
N VAL A 175 -18.42 6.43 30.10
CA VAL A 175 -18.57 7.55 29.15
C VAL A 175 -19.86 7.41 28.33
N ALA A 176 -20.17 6.19 27.85
CA ALA A 176 -21.36 5.92 27.02
C ALA A 176 -22.69 6.27 27.70
N LYS A 177 -22.77 6.17 29.03
CA LYS A 177 -23.97 6.58 29.78
C LYS A 177 -24.27 8.08 29.66
N ARG A 178 -23.28 8.91 29.32
CA ARG A 178 -23.39 10.39 29.25
C ARG A 178 -23.50 10.91 27.83
N THR A 179 -23.36 10.04 26.84
CA THR A 179 -23.58 10.37 25.43
C THR A 179 -24.93 11.05 25.18
N PRO A 180 -26.07 10.60 25.74
CA PRO A 180 -27.35 11.30 25.56
C PRO A 180 -27.33 12.75 26.03
N LEU A 181 -26.73 13.00 27.20
CA LEU A 181 -26.66 14.35 27.80
C LEU A 181 -25.84 15.31 26.93
N VAL A 182 -24.70 14.85 26.42
CA VAL A 182 -23.82 15.66 25.59
C VAL A 182 -24.50 15.99 24.26
N ILE A 183 -25.14 15.00 23.63
CA ILE A 183 -25.86 15.20 22.36
C ILE A 183 -27.04 16.16 22.56
N GLU A 184 -27.89 15.95 23.58
CA GLU A 184 -29.02 16.83 23.88
C GLU A 184 -28.56 18.28 24.16
N THR A 185 -27.43 18.43 24.86
CA THR A 185 -26.83 19.75 25.13
C THR A 185 -26.42 20.46 23.84
N THR A 186 -25.70 19.77 22.96
CA THR A 186 -25.29 20.33 21.66
C THR A 186 -26.49 20.58 20.75
N GLU A 187 -27.47 19.68 20.76
CA GLU A 187 -28.70 19.78 19.97
C GLU A 187 -29.50 21.03 20.34
N ARG A 188 -29.70 21.27 21.65
CA ARG A 188 -30.38 22.47 22.15
C ARG A 188 -29.66 23.74 21.74
N TYR A 189 -28.33 23.77 21.82
CA TYR A 189 -27.54 24.92 21.38
C TYR A 189 -27.71 25.19 19.88
N LEU A 190 -27.55 24.17 19.04
CA LEU A 190 -27.68 24.30 17.59
C LEU A 190 -29.09 24.73 17.18
N GLN A 191 -30.13 24.16 17.83
CA GLN A 191 -31.52 24.56 17.61
C GLN A 191 -31.76 26.05 17.92
N MET A 192 -31.17 26.56 19.01
CA MET A 192 -31.29 27.98 19.37
C MET A 192 -30.60 28.90 18.37
N GLN A 193 -29.51 28.45 17.74
CA GLN A 193 -28.81 29.26 16.73
C GLN A 193 -29.53 29.31 15.39
N LEU A 194 -30.35 28.31 15.04
CA LEU A 194 -31.12 28.33 13.79
C LEU A 194 -32.02 29.56 13.66
N GLU A 195 -32.56 30.08 14.77
CA GLU A 195 -33.44 31.24 14.82
C GLU A 195 -32.70 32.59 14.86
N ARG A 196 -31.36 32.58 14.97
CA ARG A 196 -30.52 33.79 15.08
C ARG A 196 -29.74 34.05 13.79
N GLU A 197 -29.27 35.28 13.65
CA GLU A 197 -28.23 35.63 12.67
C GLU A 197 -26.88 35.12 13.15
N TRP A 198 -26.02 34.72 12.21
CA TRP A 198 -24.74 34.10 12.50
C TRP A 198 -23.60 35.06 12.22
N ASP A 199 -22.78 35.31 13.23
CA ASP A 199 -21.48 35.95 13.09
C ASP A 199 -20.35 34.91 13.07
N THR A 200 -19.13 35.36 12.84
CA THR A 200 -17.94 34.49 12.76
C THR A 200 -17.74 33.67 14.05
N GLU A 201 -18.01 34.22 15.24
CA GLU A 201 -17.85 33.46 16.50
C GLU A 201 -18.93 32.38 16.63
N THR A 202 -20.16 32.68 16.18
CA THR A 202 -21.27 31.72 16.11
C THR A 202 -20.94 30.57 15.16
N PHE A 203 -20.45 30.83 13.94
CA PHE A 203 -20.00 29.77 13.02
C PHE A 203 -18.97 28.87 13.68
N ASN A 204 -17.94 29.47 14.28
CA ASN A 204 -16.86 28.76 14.96
C ASN A 204 -17.37 27.88 16.13
N ASN A 205 -18.33 28.35 16.90
CA ASN A 205 -18.91 27.59 18.01
C ASN A 205 -19.88 26.50 17.54
N MET A 206 -20.66 26.75 16.49
CA MET A 206 -21.49 25.73 15.83
C MET A 206 -20.62 24.61 15.24
N THR A 207 -19.51 24.94 14.58
CA THR A 207 -18.56 23.96 14.04
C THR A 207 -18.03 23.06 15.16
N ARG A 208 -17.66 23.62 16.32
CA ARG A 208 -17.24 22.81 17.49
C ARG A 208 -18.35 21.95 18.06
N ALA A 209 -19.58 22.47 18.14
CA ALA A 209 -20.72 21.70 18.61
C ALA A 209 -21.00 20.49 17.73
N VAL A 210 -20.94 20.66 16.40
CA VAL A 210 -21.12 19.58 15.44
C VAL A 210 -19.92 18.61 15.47
N LYS A 211 -18.66 19.08 15.54
CA LYS A 211 -17.47 18.24 15.74
C LYS A 211 -17.57 17.40 17.01
N CYS A 212 -18.08 17.98 18.09
CA CYS A 212 -18.34 17.27 19.35
C CYS A 212 -19.30 16.09 19.12
N VAL A 213 -20.46 16.31 18.50
CA VAL A 213 -21.41 15.23 18.16
C VAL A 213 -20.73 14.12 17.35
N GLY A 214 -20.05 14.48 16.25
CA GLY A 214 -19.37 13.50 15.39
C GLY A 214 -18.32 12.68 16.12
N THR A 215 -17.56 13.31 17.02
CA THR A 215 -16.50 12.66 17.81
C THR A 215 -17.08 11.68 18.82
N TRP A 216 -18.16 12.05 19.51
CA TRP A 216 -18.85 11.17 20.46
C TRP A 216 -19.46 9.95 19.77
N VAL A 217 -20.15 10.18 18.65
CA VAL A 217 -20.78 9.11 17.85
C VAL A 217 -19.71 8.14 17.32
N LYS A 218 -18.64 8.65 16.71
CA LYS A 218 -17.56 7.83 16.13
C LYS A 218 -16.82 6.99 17.19
N ASN A 219 -16.48 7.58 18.34
CA ASN A 219 -15.58 6.96 19.30
C ASN A 219 -16.28 6.09 20.35
N ILE A 220 -17.51 6.45 20.73
CA ILE A 220 -18.28 5.76 21.78
C ILE A 220 -19.36 4.86 21.18
N GLY A 221 -20.05 5.35 20.15
CA GLY A 221 -21.27 4.77 19.60
C GLY A 221 -22.52 5.34 20.27
N PHE A 222 -23.55 5.61 19.47
CA PHE A 222 -24.85 6.07 19.96
C PHE A 222 -25.98 5.51 19.09
N PRO A 223 -27.04 4.92 19.68
CA PRO A 223 -28.13 4.33 18.90
C PRO A 223 -28.72 5.33 17.90
N ILE A 224 -28.78 4.92 16.64
CA ILE A 224 -29.19 5.79 15.53
C ILE A 224 -30.63 6.31 15.70
N GLU A 225 -31.49 5.59 16.43
CA GLU A 225 -32.85 6.02 16.81
C GLU A 225 -32.86 7.36 17.54
N ASN A 226 -31.84 7.62 18.35
CA ASN A 226 -31.72 8.86 19.12
C ASN A 226 -31.00 9.97 18.32
N CYS A 227 -30.53 9.69 17.10
CA CYS A 227 -29.84 10.66 16.26
C CYS A 227 -30.78 11.42 15.32
N VAL A 228 -32.06 11.05 15.21
CA VAL A 228 -32.98 11.60 14.19
C VAL A 228 -33.14 13.12 14.33
N ASN A 229 -33.28 13.64 15.56
CA ASN A 229 -33.48 15.07 15.78
C ASN A 229 -32.24 15.90 15.44
N ILE A 230 -31.07 15.49 15.95
CA ILE A 230 -29.81 16.16 15.62
C ILE A 230 -29.51 16.11 14.12
N VAL A 231 -29.88 15.03 13.42
CA VAL A 231 -29.76 14.94 11.96
C VAL A 231 -30.62 15.99 11.25
N ASP A 232 -31.89 16.16 11.66
CA ASP A 232 -32.77 17.19 11.09
C ASP A 232 -32.19 18.61 11.28
N ILE A 233 -31.64 18.90 12.45
CA ILE A 233 -30.99 20.18 12.76
C ILE A 233 -29.77 20.41 11.88
N ILE A 234 -28.87 19.40 11.79
CA ILE A 234 -27.66 19.48 10.98
C ILE A 234 -28.01 19.70 9.50
N LEU A 235 -29.03 19.02 8.97
CA LEU A 235 -29.48 19.23 7.59
C LEU A 235 -30.00 20.66 7.36
N LYS A 236 -30.75 21.24 8.31
CA LYS A 236 -31.18 22.64 8.24
C LYS A 236 -30.01 23.61 8.27
N ILE A 237 -28.97 23.32 9.04
CA ILE A 237 -27.73 24.13 9.08
C ILE A 237 -27.05 24.11 7.71
N VAL A 238 -26.86 22.93 7.11
CA VAL A 238 -26.24 22.81 5.76
C VAL A 238 -27.01 23.65 4.74
N ASN A 239 -28.36 23.58 4.74
CA ASN A 239 -29.18 24.40 3.85
C ASN A 239 -29.01 25.91 4.12
N LYS A 240 -28.92 26.33 5.38
CA LYS A 240 -28.74 27.74 5.75
C LYS A 240 -27.33 28.26 5.44
N CYS A 241 -26.32 27.39 5.34
CA CYS A 241 -25.00 27.74 4.83
C CYS A 241 -24.99 27.89 3.30
N TYR A 242 -25.70 27.03 2.56
CA TYR A 242 -25.60 26.94 1.10
C TYR A 242 -26.54 27.87 0.32
N TRP A 243 -27.81 27.97 0.71
CA TRP A 243 -28.78 28.73 -0.10
C TRP A 243 -28.54 30.24 -0.16
N PRO A 244 -28.04 30.93 0.89
CA PRO A 244 -27.79 32.36 0.81
C PRO A 244 -26.78 32.75 -0.28
N CYS A 245 -25.69 31.98 -0.45
CA CYS A 245 -24.66 32.32 -1.43
C CYS A 245 -25.14 32.14 -2.88
N THR A 246 -26.06 31.21 -3.14
CA THR A 246 -26.61 30.95 -4.48
C THR A 246 -27.80 31.83 -4.85
N GLN A 247 -28.44 32.47 -3.88
CA GLN A 247 -29.62 33.31 -4.08
C GLN A 247 -29.29 34.81 -4.11
N ASP A 248 -28.08 35.20 -3.73
CA ASP A 248 -27.60 36.58 -3.82
C ASP A 248 -27.33 36.98 -5.28
N PRO A 249 -28.10 37.92 -5.87
CA PRO A 249 -27.91 38.34 -7.26
C PRO A 249 -26.59 39.07 -7.52
N ASP A 250 -26.02 39.67 -6.46
CA ASP A 250 -24.80 40.48 -6.53
C ASP A 250 -23.55 39.71 -6.04
N GLY A 251 -23.72 38.49 -5.53
CA GLY A 251 -22.67 37.60 -5.03
C GLY A 251 -21.97 36.77 -6.12
N ASP A 252 -20.81 36.21 -5.80
CA ASP A 252 -20.04 35.32 -6.69
C ASP A 252 -20.54 33.86 -6.70
N GLY A 253 -21.60 33.57 -5.96
CA GLY A 253 -22.17 32.23 -5.83
C GLY A 253 -21.36 31.28 -4.95
N CYS A 254 -20.26 31.74 -4.33
CA CYS A 254 -19.34 30.93 -3.55
C CYS A 254 -19.63 31.04 -2.05
N MET A 255 -19.54 29.92 -1.34
CA MET A 255 -19.63 29.92 0.12
C MET A 255 -18.39 30.58 0.73
N SER A 256 -18.57 31.33 1.81
CA SER A 256 -17.45 31.81 2.61
C SER A 256 -16.72 30.62 3.29
N ALA A 257 -15.47 30.84 3.71
CA ALA A 257 -14.69 29.80 4.39
C ALA A 257 -15.35 29.29 5.68
N ASP A 258 -16.02 30.17 6.44
CA ASP A 258 -16.73 29.81 7.67
C ASP A 258 -17.98 28.97 7.38
N GLU A 259 -18.74 29.32 6.33
CA GLU A 259 -19.90 28.54 5.87
C GLU A 259 -19.48 27.16 5.35
N ASN A 260 -18.39 27.10 4.59
CA ASN A 260 -17.87 25.85 4.03
C ASN A 260 -17.35 24.91 5.14
N ASP A 261 -16.54 25.40 6.11
CA ASP A 261 -16.05 24.57 7.23
C ASP A 261 -17.21 24.05 8.09
N LEU A 262 -18.24 24.87 8.34
CA LEU A 262 -19.43 24.43 9.07
C LEU A 262 -20.22 23.36 8.28
N ALA A 263 -20.48 23.58 6.99
CA ALA A 263 -21.22 22.63 6.14
C ALA A 263 -20.46 21.31 5.97
N GLU A 264 -19.15 21.36 5.72
CA GLU A 264 -18.26 20.20 5.69
C GLU A 264 -18.36 19.40 7.00
N THR A 265 -18.22 20.09 8.13
CA THR A 265 -18.26 19.49 9.46
C THR A 265 -19.61 18.83 9.74
N CYS A 266 -20.70 19.46 9.30
CA CYS A 266 -22.06 18.91 9.33
C CYS A 266 -22.14 17.60 8.55
N LEU A 267 -21.74 17.60 7.28
CA LEU A 267 -21.81 16.42 6.42
C LEU A 267 -20.92 15.28 6.92
N LYS A 268 -19.69 15.57 7.40
CA LYS A 268 -18.81 14.60 8.06
C LYS A 268 -19.46 13.97 9.29
N THR A 269 -20.23 14.75 10.05
CA THR A 269 -20.95 14.25 11.23
C THR A 269 -22.11 13.33 10.83
N LEU A 270 -22.85 13.67 9.77
CA LEU A 270 -23.88 12.78 9.21
C LEU A 270 -23.28 11.45 8.72
N VAL A 271 -22.11 11.49 8.08
CA VAL A 271 -21.35 10.30 7.69
C VAL A 271 -21.04 9.46 8.93
N ASN A 272 -20.45 10.05 9.98
CA ASN A 272 -20.15 9.35 11.23
C ASN A 272 -21.38 8.70 11.88
N ILE A 273 -22.57 9.32 11.75
CA ILE A 273 -23.83 8.78 12.29
C ILE A 273 -24.29 7.54 11.52
N ILE A 274 -24.24 7.55 10.19
CA ILE A 274 -24.75 6.44 9.39
C ILE A 274 -23.79 5.25 9.34
N ILE A 275 -22.47 5.49 9.37
CA ILE A 275 -21.46 4.41 9.25
C ILE A 275 -21.21 3.62 10.54
N GLN A 276 -21.90 3.91 11.65
CA GLN A 276 -21.59 3.24 12.91
C GLN A 276 -21.71 1.71 12.77
N PRO A 277 -20.86 0.93 13.48
CA PRO A 277 -20.91 -0.52 13.43
C PRO A 277 -22.29 -1.08 13.79
N ASP A 278 -23.02 -0.47 14.72
CA ASP A 278 -24.28 -1.02 15.20
C ASP A 278 -25.50 -0.61 14.35
N CYS A 279 -25.33 0.28 13.36
CA CYS A 279 -26.44 0.81 12.54
C CYS A 279 -27.23 -0.26 11.78
N HIS A 280 -26.57 -1.35 11.37
CA HIS A 280 -27.22 -2.47 10.67
C HIS A 280 -28.32 -3.15 11.50
N LEU A 281 -28.28 -3.02 12.84
CA LEU A 281 -29.30 -3.54 13.74
C LEU A 281 -30.61 -2.73 13.72
N PHE A 282 -30.60 -1.52 13.17
CA PHE A 282 -31.71 -0.57 13.17
C PHE A 282 -32.15 -0.16 11.75
N PRO A 283 -32.62 -1.11 10.93
CA PRO A 283 -32.87 -0.87 9.50
C PRO A 283 -33.97 0.17 9.22
N LYS A 284 -35.00 0.24 10.07
CA LYS A 284 -36.09 1.22 9.94
C LYS A 284 -35.60 2.66 10.11
N THR A 285 -34.69 2.87 11.06
CA THR A 285 -34.16 4.20 11.32
C THR A 285 -33.14 4.60 10.28
N ALA A 286 -32.31 3.65 9.81
CA ALA A 286 -31.43 3.88 8.67
C ALA A 286 -32.22 4.35 7.44
N PHE A 287 -33.37 3.71 7.15
CA PHE A 287 -34.28 4.15 6.09
C PHE A 287 -34.78 5.59 6.28
N ILE A 288 -35.21 5.95 7.50
CA ILE A 288 -35.67 7.32 7.81
C ILE A 288 -34.55 8.34 7.58
N LEU A 289 -33.34 8.08 8.06
CA LEU A 289 -32.21 9.01 7.90
C LEU A 289 -31.82 9.18 6.42
N ILE A 290 -31.73 8.08 5.66
CA ILE A 290 -31.43 8.14 4.23
C ILE A 290 -32.50 8.96 3.48
N LYS A 291 -33.78 8.79 3.83
CA LYS A 291 -34.88 9.61 3.31
C LYS A 291 -34.69 11.10 3.61
N MET A 292 -34.36 11.44 4.86
CA MET A 292 -34.08 12.83 5.24
C MET A 292 -32.88 13.42 4.47
N PHE A 293 -31.80 12.64 4.31
CA PHE A 293 -30.63 13.06 3.53
C PHE A 293 -31.00 13.37 2.08
N LEU A 294 -31.71 12.46 1.41
CA LEU A 294 -32.12 12.66 0.02
C LEU A 294 -33.10 13.83 -0.13
N ASP A 295 -34.12 13.92 0.72
CA ASP A 295 -35.13 14.98 0.62
C ASP A 295 -34.53 16.38 0.85
N SER A 296 -33.51 16.48 1.70
CA SER A 296 -32.82 17.75 2.00
C SER A 296 -31.72 18.10 0.99
N LEU A 297 -30.89 17.15 0.60
CA LEU A 297 -29.61 17.43 -0.09
C LEU A 297 -29.70 17.29 -1.62
N CYS A 298 -30.68 16.57 -2.17
CA CYS A 298 -30.80 16.38 -3.64
C CYS A 298 -31.01 17.70 -4.41
N ASN A 299 -31.53 18.75 -3.77
CA ASN A 299 -31.69 20.04 -4.45
C ASN A 299 -30.34 20.76 -4.59
N ILE A 300 -29.43 20.57 -3.63
CA ILE A 300 -28.07 21.11 -3.67
C ILE A 300 -27.27 20.40 -4.78
N THR A 301 -27.32 19.07 -4.83
CA THR A 301 -26.63 18.28 -5.88
C THR A 301 -27.08 18.67 -7.28
N LYS A 302 -28.38 18.92 -7.48
CA LYS A 302 -28.93 19.39 -8.76
C LYS A 302 -28.48 20.79 -9.16
N MET A 303 -28.35 21.72 -8.20
CA MET A 303 -27.90 23.08 -8.48
C MET A 303 -26.43 23.15 -8.85
N GLU A 304 -25.61 22.29 -8.22
CA GLU A 304 -24.18 22.16 -8.52
C GLU A 304 -23.85 21.09 -9.56
N TRP A 305 -24.88 20.57 -10.23
CA TRP A 305 -24.75 19.76 -11.43
C TRP A 305 -24.44 20.65 -12.64
N LYS A 306 -23.24 21.20 -12.67
CA LYS A 306 -22.76 22.10 -13.73
C LYS A 306 -21.24 21.97 -13.89
N PRO A 307 -20.69 22.28 -15.08
CA PRO A 307 -19.24 22.39 -15.24
C PRO A 307 -18.71 23.58 -14.42
N ASP A 308 -17.46 23.50 -13.98
CA ASP A 308 -16.74 24.57 -13.26
C ASP A 308 -17.47 25.04 -11.98
N ASN A 309 -17.64 24.13 -11.02
CA ASN A 309 -18.37 24.37 -9.79
C ASN A 309 -17.53 25.13 -8.74
N ASN A 310 -18.02 26.30 -8.30
CA ASN A 310 -17.38 27.10 -7.24
C ASN A 310 -17.49 26.45 -5.85
N ASN A 311 -18.51 25.61 -5.62
CA ASN A 311 -18.76 24.93 -4.35
C ASN A 311 -18.58 23.41 -4.54
N GLU A 312 -17.43 22.96 -5.02
CA GLU A 312 -17.20 21.53 -5.27
C GLU A 312 -17.11 20.71 -3.97
N ASP A 313 -16.57 21.30 -2.90
CA ASP A 313 -16.42 20.66 -1.60
C ASP A 313 -17.75 20.15 -1.03
N ILE A 314 -18.80 21.00 -1.01
CA ILE A 314 -20.09 20.61 -0.43
C ILE A 314 -20.70 19.42 -1.18
N VAL A 315 -20.59 19.40 -2.50
CA VAL A 315 -21.12 18.31 -3.34
C VAL A 315 -20.34 17.03 -3.12
N SER A 316 -19.02 17.13 -3.02
CA SER A 316 -18.14 16.00 -2.68
C SER A 316 -18.53 15.37 -1.34
N TYR A 317 -18.80 16.18 -0.31
CA TYR A 317 -19.24 15.67 0.99
C TYR A 317 -20.68 15.12 0.98
N ILE A 318 -21.60 15.69 0.20
CA ILE A 318 -22.96 15.14 0.04
C ILE A 318 -22.88 13.75 -0.64
N TYR A 319 -22.10 13.63 -1.72
CA TYR A 319 -21.92 12.33 -2.37
C TYR A 319 -21.16 11.34 -1.48
N THR A 320 -20.18 11.78 -0.69
CA THR A 320 -19.56 10.94 0.36
C THR A 320 -20.62 10.36 1.29
N LEU A 321 -21.57 11.18 1.74
CA LEU A 321 -22.65 10.73 2.62
C LEU A 321 -23.55 9.69 1.94
N PHE A 322 -23.95 9.93 0.70
CA PHE A 322 -24.78 8.98 -0.05
C PHE A 322 -24.05 7.65 -0.29
N VAL A 323 -22.81 7.67 -0.76
CA VAL A 323 -21.99 6.47 -0.98
C VAL A 323 -21.79 5.73 0.34
N SER A 324 -21.33 6.41 1.39
CA SER A 324 -21.09 5.80 2.71
C SER A 324 -22.35 5.18 3.32
N ALA A 325 -23.51 5.82 3.14
CA ALA A 325 -24.79 5.30 3.61
C ALA A 325 -25.15 3.98 2.92
N VAL A 326 -24.90 3.89 1.61
CA VAL A 326 -25.16 2.65 0.86
C VAL A 326 -24.17 1.56 1.20
N GLU A 327 -22.87 1.88 1.27
CA GLU A 327 -21.83 0.92 1.61
C GLU A 327 -22.06 0.25 2.97
N ARG A 328 -22.55 1.02 3.96
CA ARG A 328 -22.90 0.48 5.28
C ARG A 328 -24.16 -0.38 5.26
N HIS A 329 -25.11 -0.06 4.39
CA HIS A 329 -26.46 -0.62 4.37
C HIS A 329 -26.76 -1.40 3.08
N SER A 330 -25.75 -2.08 2.51
CA SER A 330 -25.85 -2.85 1.25
C SER A 330 -27.00 -3.86 1.27
N GLN A 331 -27.15 -4.61 2.37
CA GLN A 331 -28.25 -5.58 2.53
C GLN A 331 -29.63 -4.92 2.49
N LEU A 332 -29.76 -3.69 3.00
CA LEU A 332 -31.02 -2.97 2.94
C LEU A 332 -31.32 -2.48 1.53
N LEU A 333 -30.29 -2.05 0.78
CA LEU A 333 -30.41 -1.74 -0.64
C LEU A 333 -30.92 -2.96 -1.42
N LEU A 334 -30.28 -4.13 -1.24
CA LEU A 334 -30.70 -5.37 -1.90
C LEU A 334 -32.13 -5.76 -1.53
N SER A 335 -32.48 -5.67 -0.25
CA SER A 335 -33.85 -5.93 0.20
C SER A 335 -34.84 -4.94 -0.44
N GLY A 336 -34.45 -3.69 -0.67
CA GLY A 336 -35.27 -2.68 -1.35
C GLY A 336 -35.55 -2.98 -2.81
N ILE A 337 -34.66 -3.74 -3.48
CA ILE A 337 -34.83 -4.19 -4.88
C ILE A 337 -35.82 -5.35 -4.95
N THR A 338 -35.80 -6.25 -3.96
CA THR A 338 -36.59 -7.49 -3.97
C THR A 338 -37.94 -7.38 -3.25
N THR A 339 -38.08 -6.40 -2.35
CA THR A 339 -39.28 -6.20 -1.53
C THR A 339 -40.42 -5.55 -2.32
N THR A 340 -41.67 -5.88 -1.96
CA THR A 340 -42.89 -5.30 -2.54
C THR A 340 -43.29 -3.94 -1.96
N ASP A 341 -42.46 -3.35 -1.09
CA ASP A 341 -42.74 -2.08 -0.43
C ASP A 341 -42.38 -0.92 -1.37
N PRO A 342 -43.37 -0.16 -1.85
CA PRO A 342 -43.14 0.90 -2.82
C PRO A 342 -42.31 2.06 -2.25
N GLU A 343 -42.34 2.32 -0.94
CA GLU A 343 -41.56 3.40 -0.35
C GLU A 343 -40.08 3.05 -0.29
N LEU A 344 -39.75 1.81 0.08
CA LEU A 344 -38.38 1.30 0.09
C LEU A 344 -37.79 1.30 -1.33
N SER A 345 -38.51 0.73 -2.29
CA SER A 345 -38.06 0.67 -3.69
C SER A 345 -37.83 2.07 -4.29
N SER A 346 -38.74 3.01 -4.03
CA SER A 346 -38.61 4.40 -4.49
C SER A 346 -37.41 5.13 -3.88
N LEU A 347 -37.19 4.97 -2.57
CA LEU A 347 -36.08 5.60 -1.87
C LEU A 347 -34.73 5.15 -2.45
N TYR A 348 -34.54 3.84 -2.58
CA TYR A 348 -33.28 3.29 -3.07
C TYR A 348 -33.05 3.59 -4.55
N THR A 349 -34.10 3.58 -5.37
CA THR A 349 -34.00 4.04 -6.76
C THR A 349 -33.53 5.49 -6.84
N ARG A 350 -34.05 6.38 -5.97
CA ARG A 350 -33.57 7.78 -5.89
C ARG A 350 -32.10 7.84 -5.48
N LEU A 351 -31.69 7.07 -4.47
CA LEU A 351 -30.31 7.05 -3.98
C LEU A 351 -29.32 6.58 -5.06
N VAL A 352 -29.63 5.47 -5.75
CA VAL A 352 -28.79 4.96 -6.84
C VAL A 352 -28.74 5.96 -8.00
N ASN A 353 -29.83 6.65 -8.30
CA ASN A 353 -29.84 7.72 -9.32
C ASN A 353 -28.99 8.93 -8.93
N GLU A 354 -28.89 9.29 -7.65
CA GLU A 354 -27.97 10.34 -7.19
C GLU A 354 -26.51 9.89 -7.28
N ILE A 355 -26.19 8.62 -7.02
CA ILE A 355 -24.82 8.09 -7.20
C ILE A 355 -24.47 7.95 -8.69
N LEU A 356 -25.44 7.58 -9.53
CA LEU A 356 -25.30 7.56 -10.97
C LEU A 356 -25.05 8.97 -11.53
N GLN A 357 -25.78 9.96 -11.01
CA GLN A 357 -25.45 11.36 -11.24
C GLN A 357 -24.01 11.63 -10.76
N CYS A 358 -23.64 11.39 -9.51
CA CYS A 358 -22.24 11.57 -9.05
C CYS A 358 -21.19 11.06 -10.05
N THR A 359 -21.43 9.89 -10.64
CA THR A 359 -20.56 9.29 -11.67
C THR A 359 -20.58 10.05 -13.01
N ASP A 360 -21.74 10.49 -13.50
CA ASP A 360 -21.91 11.26 -14.75
C ASP A 360 -21.73 12.77 -14.56
N LYS A 361 -21.11 13.21 -13.46
CA LYS A 361 -20.94 14.63 -13.17
C LYS A 361 -20.16 15.30 -14.33
N PRO A 362 -20.67 16.43 -14.87
CA PRO A 362 -20.01 17.13 -15.96
C PRO A 362 -18.61 17.61 -15.58
N GLY A 363 -17.69 17.54 -16.54
CA GLY A 363 -16.30 17.95 -16.38
C GLY A 363 -15.32 16.77 -16.32
N ILE A 364 -14.03 17.06 -16.43
CA ILE A 364 -12.95 16.08 -16.38
C ILE A 364 -12.30 16.07 -14.99
N TYR A 365 -12.24 14.89 -14.37
CA TYR A 365 -11.47 14.65 -13.14
C TYR A 365 -9.95 14.83 -13.40
N PRO A 366 -9.15 15.37 -12.46
CA PRO A 366 -9.52 15.90 -11.14
C PRO A 366 -9.79 17.41 -11.12
N VAL A 367 -9.68 18.09 -12.26
CA VAL A 367 -9.57 19.56 -12.31
C VAL A 367 -10.94 20.24 -12.30
N GLU A 368 -11.87 19.75 -13.11
CA GLU A 368 -13.19 20.38 -13.29
C GLU A 368 -14.22 19.81 -12.31
N GLU A 369 -14.01 18.58 -11.85
CA GLU A 369 -14.84 17.92 -10.84
C GLU A 369 -14.03 16.87 -10.05
N SER A 370 -14.44 16.60 -8.82
CA SER A 370 -13.77 15.66 -7.90
C SER A 370 -14.65 14.50 -7.43
N CYS A 371 -15.91 14.48 -7.85
CA CYS A 371 -16.94 13.61 -7.27
C CYS A 371 -16.98 12.21 -7.91
N SER A 372 -16.74 12.10 -9.21
CA SER A 372 -16.99 10.87 -9.97
C SER A 372 -16.17 9.67 -9.47
N SER A 373 -14.95 9.92 -8.96
CA SER A 373 -14.07 8.90 -8.37
C SER A 373 -14.69 8.21 -7.14
N MET A 374 -15.52 8.92 -6.39
CA MET A 374 -16.12 8.46 -5.13
C MET A 374 -17.19 7.38 -5.36
N ALA A 375 -17.84 7.42 -6.52
CA ALA A 375 -18.89 6.47 -6.88
C ALA A 375 -18.36 5.11 -7.37
N LEU A 376 -17.09 5.02 -7.79
CA LEU A 376 -16.51 3.81 -8.37
C LEU A 376 -16.49 2.64 -7.37
N GLY A 377 -16.15 2.90 -6.10
CA GLY A 377 -16.18 1.90 -5.03
C GLY A 377 -17.57 1.32 -4.78
N PHE A 378 -18.62 2.14 -4.91
CA PHE A 378 -20.00 1.68 -4.80
C PHE A 378 -20.39 0.71 -5.93
N TRP A 379 -19.97 0.97 -7.18
CA TRP A 379 -20.29 0.10 -8.31
C TRP A 379 -19.63 -1.28 -8.22
N TYR A 380 -18.44 -1.35 -7.62
CA TYR A 380 -17.84 -2.63 -7.26
C TYR A 380 -18.69 -3.36 -6.20
N LEU A 381 -18.99 -2.68 -5.08
CA LEU A 381 -19.73 -3.28 -3.97
C LEU A 381 -21.10 -3.80 -4.40
N LEU A 382 -21.85 -3.03 -5.21
CA LEU A 382 -23.17 -3.44 -5.68
C LEU A 382 -23.10 -4.72 -6.54
N GLN A 383 -22.10 -4.84 -7.41
CA GLN A 383 -21.91 -6.01 -8.24
C GLN A 383 -21.54 -7.22 -7.37
N GLU A 384 -20.57 -7.09 -6.48
CA GLU A 384 -20.11 -8.16 -5.60
C GLU A 384 -21.24 -8.69 -4.72
N GLU A 385 -21.99 -7.79 -4.08
CA GLU A 385 -23.11 -8.14 -3.19
C GLU A 385 -24.23 -8.86 -3.95
N VAL A 386 -24.56 -8.43 -5.17
CA VAL A 386 -25.57 -9.11 -6.01
C VAL A 386 -25.09 -10.49 -6.44
N LEU A 387 -23.84 -10.63 -6.87
CA LEU A 387 -23.29 -11.93 -7.29
C LEU A 387 -23.07 -12.90 -6.12
N ALA A 388 -22.86 -12.39 -4.90
CA ALA A 388 -22.71 -13.18 -3.68
C ALA A 388 -24.04 -13.75 -3.14
N ILE A 389 -25.20 -13.33 -3.67
CA ILE A 389 -26.52 -13.83 -3.24
C ILE A 389 -26.62 -15.35 -3.48
N THR A 390 -26.79 -16.11 -2.40
CA THR A 390 -26.89 -17.58 -2.45
C THR A 390 -28.19 -18.09 -3.05
N ASN A 391 -29.28 -17.30 -2.98
CA ASN A 391 -30.59 -17.66 -3.53
C ASN A 391 -30.66 -17.29 -5.03
N GLU A 392 -30.74 -18.29 -5.91
CA GLU A 392 -30.73 -18.07 -7.37
C GLU A 392 -31.88 -17.20 -7.88
N GLU A 393 -33.09 -17.36 -7.36
CA GLU A 393 -34.25 -16.59 -7.85
C GLU A 393 -34.10 -15.10 -7.50
N GLU A 394 -33.62 -14.82 -6.29
CA GLU A 394 -33.38 -13.46 -5.80
C GLU A 394 -32.21 -12.81 -6.53
N ARG A 395 -31.13 -13.57 -6.73
CA ARG A 395 -29.97 -13.14 -7.53
C ARG A 395 -30.39 -12.76 -8.94
N LEU A 396 -31.17 -13.59 -9.62
CA LEU A 396 -31.64 -13.30 -10.98
C LEU A 396 -32.48 -12.02 -11.03
N LYS A 397 -33.39 -11.82 -10.08
CA LYS A 397 -34.20 -10.58 -10.00
C LYS A 397 -33.33 -9.34 -9.81
N CYS A 398 -32.36 -9.39 -8.89
CA CYS A 398 -31.42 -8.29 -8.66
C CYS A 398 -30.55 -8.03 -9.90
N CYS A 399 -30.01 -9.09 -10.53
CA CYS A 399 -29.25 -8.99 -11.77
C CYS A 399 -30.04 -8.29 -12.88
N GLU A 400 -31.30 -8.66 -13.11
CA GLU A 400 -32.15 -8.01 -14.11
C GLU A 400 -32.42 -6.53 -13.79
N TYR A 401 -32.53 -6.17 -12.51
CA TYR A 401 -32.69 -4.78 -12.09
C TYR A 401 -31.43 -3.94 -12.31
N ILE A 402 -30.24 -4.50 -12.01
CA ILE A 402 -28.98 -3.75 -12.15
C ILE A 402 -28.47 -3.69 -13.59
N LYS A 403 -28.83 -4.63 -14.48
CA LYS A 403 -28.39 -4.64 -15.88
C LYS A 403 -28.57 -3.30 -16.61
N PRO A 404 -29.75 -2.65 -16.58
CA PRO A 404 -29.91 -1.32 -17.17
C PRO A 404 -29.01 -0.24 -16.55
N LEU A 405 -28.73 -0.32 -15.25
CA LEU A 405 -27.85 0.60 -14.54
C LEU A 405 -26.41 0.45 -15.02
N TYR A 406 -25.88 -0.79 -15.06
CA TYR A 406 -24.52 -1.05 -15.56
C TYR A 406 -24.37 -0.76 -17.05
N ALA A 407 -25.43 -0.95 -17.85
CA ALA A 407 -25.44 -0.55 -19.26
C ALA A 407 -25.31 0.97 -19.43
N HIS A 408 -26.03 1.74 -18.60
CA HIS A 408 -25.91 3.20 -18.60
C HIS A 408 -24.56 3.67 -18.04
N LEU A 409 -24.11 3.06 -16.95
CA LEU A 409 -22.79 3.28 -16.34
C LEU A 409 -21.68 3.09 -17.36
N THR A 410 -21.71 2.01 -18.16
CA THR A 410 -20.71 1.77 -19.21
C THR A 410 -20.58 2.97 -20.15
N ARG A 411 -21.70 3.59 -20.57
CA ARG A 411 -21.66 4.80 -21.43
C ARG A 411 -21.14 6.03 -20.68
N ILE A 412 -21.37 6.14 -19.38
CA ILE A 412 -20.81 7.20 -18.55
C ILE A 412 -19.30 7.03 -18.43
N LEU A 413 -18.83 5.83 -18.10
CA LEU A 413 -17.40 5.51 -17.95
C LEU A 413 -16.62 5.79 -19.24
N VAL A 414 -17.17 5.50 -20.41
CA VAL A 414 -16.52 5.87 -21.70
C VAL A 414 -16.34 7.39 -21.78
N ARG A 415 -17.39 8.17 -21.48
CA ARG A 415 -17.32 9.65 -21.47
C ARG A 415 -16.32 10.17 -20.43
N LYS A 416 -16.31 9.61 -19.22
CA LYS A 416 -15.40 10.03 -18.13
C LYS A 416 -13.94 9.60 -18.38
N SER A 417 -13.72 8.60 -19.23
CA SER A 417 -12.38 8.17 -19.66
C SER A 417 -11.78 9.02 -20.80
N GLU A 418 -12.52 10.01 -21.30
CA GLU A 418 -12.11 10.91 -22.37
C GLU A 418 -10.92 11.78 -21.93
N GLN A 419 -9.85 11.75 -22.74
CA GLN A 419 -8.67 12.58 -22.51
C GLN A 419 -9.02 14.08 -22.62
N PRO A 420 -8.35 14.95 -21.83
CA PRO A 420 -8.49 16.39 -22.02
C PRO A 420 -8.00 16.81 -23.41
N ASP A 421 -8.71 17.77 -24.02
CA ASP A 421 -8.33 18.39 -25.27
C ASP A 421 -6.93 19.03 -25.20
N GLU A 422 -6.27 19.19 -26.35
CA GLU A 422 -4.92 19.80 -26.42
C GLU A 422 -4.85 21.22 -25.84
N ASN A 423 -5.98 21.95 -25.83
CA ASN A 423 -6.04 23.31 -25.27
C ASN A 423 -6.15 23.34 -23.74
N SER A 424 -6.60 22.25 -23.11
CA SER A 424 -6.74 22.14 -21.65
C SER A 424 -5.56 21.39 -21.03
N ILE A 425 -4.96 20.44 -21.74
CA ILE A 425 -3.89 19.60 -21.20
C ILE A 425 -2.65 20.37 -20.76
N ASP A 426 -2.28 21.44 -21.47
CA ASP A 426 -1.12 22.27 -21.14
C ASP A 426 -1.33 23.11 -19.87
N LYS A 427 -2.58 23.21 -19.38
CA LYS A 427 -2.92 23.92 -18.14
C LYS A 427 -2.84 23.03 -16.91
N TRP A 428 -2.76 21.71 -17.10
CA TRP A 428 -2.78 20.74 -16.02
C TRP A 428 -1.39 20.57 -15.43
N SER A 429 -1.31 20.41 -14.11
CA SER A 429 -0.06 20.10 -13.44
C SER A 429 0.33 18.63 -13.67
N SER A 430 1.58 18.29 -13.36
CA SER A 430 2.03 16.89 -13.39
C SER A 430 1.23 16.00 -12.42
N ASP A 431 0.78 16.57 -11.30
CA ASP A 431 0.00 15.84 -10.30
C ASP A 431 -1.44 15.59 -10.78
N ASP A 432 -2.02 16.52 -11.53
CA ASP A 432 -3.34 16.37 -12.15
C ASP A 432 -3.33 15.28 -13.22
N LEU A 433 -2.30 15.26 -14.06
CA LEU A 433 -2.13 14.25 -15.10
C LEU A 433 -1.94 12.84 -14.52
N GLU A 434 -1.18 12.71 -13.43
CA GLU A 434 -1.01 11.42 -12.74
C GLU A 434 -2.30 11.01 -12.02
N SER A 435 -3.01 11.94 -11.39
CA SER A 435 -4.31 11.67 -10.76
C SER A 435 -5.35 11.20 -11.79
N PHE A 436 -5.38 11.83 -12.98
CA PHE A 436 -6.23 11.38 -14.07
C PHE A 436 -5.81 10.02 -14.62
N ARG A 437 -4.50 9.73 -14.70
CA ARG A 437 -4.01 8.40 -15.09
C ARG A 437 -4.50 7.31 -14.11
N CYS A 438 -4.42 7.56 -12.81
CA CYS A 438 -4.95 6.67 -11.78
C CYS A 438 -6.47 6.51 -11.89
N TYR A 439 -7.19 7.62 -12.10
CA TYR A 439 -8.64 7.59 -12.29
C TYR A 439 -9.08 6.79 -13.51
N ARG A 440 -8.36 6.88 -14.64
CA ARG A 440 -8.62 6.02 -15.81
C ARG A 440 -8.42 4.54 -15.47
N GLN A 441 -7.41 4.21 -14.67
CA GLN A 441 -7.19 2.85 -14.20
C GLN A 441 -8.35 2.36 -13.32
N ASP A 442 -8.85 3.18 -12.40
CA ASP A 442 -10.04 2.85 -11.60
C ASP A 442 -11.31 2.67 -12.48
N ILE A 443 -11.45 3.48 -13.53
CA ILE A 443 -12.50 3.30 -14.55
C ILE A 443 -12.33 1.97 -15.29
N SER A 444 -11.10 1.61 -15.69
CA SER A 444 -10.79 0.34 -16.35
C SER A 444 -11.19 -0.84 -15.47
N ASP A 445 -10.85 -0.80 -14.18
CA ASP A 445 -11.28 -1.83 -13.22
C ASP A 445 -12.81 -1.86 -13.09
N THR A 446 -13.47 -0.70 -13.11
CA THR A 446 -14.94 -0.61 -13.08
C THR A 446 -15.60 -1.20 -14.34
N PHE A 447 -14.97 -1.09 -15.52
CA PHE A 447 -15.44 -1.78 -16.71
C PHE A 447 -15.45 -3.31 -16.54
N MET A 448 -14.60 -3.88 -15.68
CA MET A 448 -14.56 -5.33 -15.46
C MET A 448 -15.79 -5.75 -14.66
N TYR A 449 -16.17 -4.96 -13.65
CA TYR A 449 -17.40 -5.19 -12.90
C TYR A 449 -18.64 -5.04 -13.81
N CYS A 450 -18.62 -4.11 -14.76
CA CYS A 450 -19.66 -4.02 -15.80
C CYS A 450 -19.69 -5.27 -16.70
N TYR A 451 -18.54 -5.82 -17.08
CA TYR A 451 -18.45 -7.05 -17.88
C TYR A 451 -19.06 -8.25 -17.15
N ASP A 452 -18.79 -8.39 -15.84
CA ASP A 452 -19.35 -9.49 -15.03
C ASP A 452 -20.89 -9.48 -14.95
N VAL A 453 -21.51 -8.30 -15.05
CA VAL A 453 -22.98 -8.13 -15.00
C VAL A 453 -23.63 -8.24 -16.38
N LEU A 454 -23.01 -7.63 -17.39
CA LEU A 454 -23.56 -7.47 -18.74
C LEU A 454 -23.15 -8.60 -19.70
N HIS A 455 -22.03 -9.26 -19.42
CA HIS A 455 -21.34 -10.18 -20.33
C HIS A 455 -21.19 -9.55 -21.73
N ASP A 456 -21.51 -10.27 -22.79
CA ASP A 456 -21.35 -9.81 -24.18
C ASP A 456 -22.10 -8.52 -24.53
N GLN A 457 -23.16 -8.16 -23.77
CA GLN A 457 -23.93 -6.93 -24.04
C GLN A 457 -23.07 -5.67 -23.87
N ILE A 458 -22.01 -5.71 -23.06
CA ILE A 458 -21.09 -4.58 -22.93
C ILE A 458 -20.41 -4.28 -24.27
N LEU A 459 -20.03 -5.31 -25.04
CA LEU A 459 -19.38 -5.15 -26.34
C LEU A 459 -20.34 -4.56 -27.38
N ASP A 460 -21.65 -4.85 -27.28
CA ASP A 460 -22.67 -4.20 -28.09
C ASP A 460 -22.77 -2.70 -27.79
N ILE A 461 -22.74 -2.34 -26.50
CA ILE A 461 -22.75 -0.93 -26.07
C ILE A 461 -21.49 -0.22 -26.56
N LEU A 462 -20.31 -0.80 -26.34
CA LEU A 462 -19.04 -0.22 -26.79
C LEU A 462 -18.98 -0.10 -28.32
N SER A 463 -19.48 -1.10 -29.06
CA SER A 463 -19.58 -1.05 -30.52
C SER A 463 -20.53 0.05 -30.99
N ALA A 464 -21.66 0.27 -30.31
CA ALA A 464 -22.58 1.36 -30.63
C ALA A 464 -21.94 2.73 -30.40
N VAL A 465 -21.24 2.91 -29.26
CA VAL A 465 -20.53 4.16 -28.95
C VAL A 465 -19.38 4.40 -29.95
N LEU A 466 -18.70 3.34 -30.40
CA LEU A 466 -17.69 3.42 -31.45
C LEU A 466 -18.28 3.91 -32.79
N ASP A 467 -19.45 3.39 -33.20
CA ASP A 467 -20.12 3.86 -34.42
C ASP A 467 -20.55 5.33 -34.33
N GLU A 468 -21.11 5.73 -33.19
CA GLU A 468 -21.48 7.12 -32.90
C GLU A 468 -20.26 8.04 -33.00
N THR A 469 -19.11 7.59 -32.49
CA THR A 469 -17.85 8.35 -32.49
C THR A 469 -17.23 8.43 -33.87
N ILE A 470 -17.24 7.35 -34.66
CA ILE A 470 -16.76 7.36 -36.05
C ILE A 470 -17.58 8.35 -36.89
N ALA A 471 -18.91 8.36 -36.72
CA ALA A 471 -19.78 9.32 -37.39
C ALA A 471 -19.45 10.77 -37.00
N GLN A 472 -19.14 11.02 -35.73
CA GLN A 472 -18.71 12.34 -35.24
C GLN A 472 -17.36 12.76 -35.84
N LEU A 473 -16.37 11.87 -35.92
CA LEU A 473 -15.06 12.14 -36.51
C LEU A 473 -15.13 12.50 -37.99
N GLN A 474 -16.07 11.92 -38.74
CA GLN A 474 -16.31 12.31 -40.14
C GLN A 474 -16.74 13.77 -40.27
N THR A 475 -17.41 14.32 -39.24
CA THR A 475 -17.82 15.73 -39.21
C THR A 475 -16.76 16.65 -38.60
N ASN A 476 -16.08 16.21 -37.54
CA ASN A 476 -15.07 16.98 -36.82
C ASN A 476 -13.81 16.14 -36.56
N PRO A 477 -12.78 16.22 -37.42
CA PRO A 477 -11.56 15.43 -37.29
C PRO A 477 -10.76 15.68 -36.01
N ASN A 478 -10.99 16.81 -35.33
CA ASN A 478 -10.26 17.20 -34.12
C ASN A 478 -10.76 16.49 -32.84
N GLN A 479 -11.86 15.74 -32.89
CA GLN A 479 -12.42 15.03 -31.71
C GLN A 479 -11.80 13.64 -31.52
N TRP A 480 -10.47 13.56 -31.55
CA TRP A 480 -9.75 12.28 -31.40
C TRP A 480 -9.88 11.71 -29.98
N THR A 481 -10.15 12.56 -28.99
CA THR A 481 -10.33 12.23 -27.56
C THR A 481 -11.41 11.17 -27.34
N LYS A 482 -12.58 11.35 -27.95
CA LYS A 482 -13.69 10.38 -27.88
C LYS A 482 -13.33 9.03 -28.48
N LEU A 483 -12.61 9.04 -29.59
CA LEU A 483 -12.18 7.80 -30.24
C LEU A 483 -11.15 7.08 -29.38
N GLU A 484 -10.20 7.82 -28.80
CA GLU A 484 -9.23 7.27 -27.85
C GLU A 484 -9.95 6.66 -26.64
N ALA A 485 -10.94 7.33 -26.07
CA ALA A 485 -11.75 6.85 -24.95
C ALA A 485 -12.50 5.55 -25.30
N CYS A 486 -13.07 5.47 -26.50
CA CYS A 486 -13.69 4.25 -27.01
C CYS A 486 -12.68 3.11 -27.11
N ILE A 487 -11.52 3.35 -27.71
CA ILE A 487 -10.45 2.32 -27.81
C ILE A 487 -9.99 1.88 -26.42
N TYR A 488 -9.82 2.83 -25.49
CA TYR A 488 -9.46 2.56 -24.11
C TYR A 488 -10.50 1.68 -23.39
N SER A 489 -11.80 1.93 -23.62
CA SER A 489 -12.86 1.09 -23.06
C SER A 489 -12.86 -0.34 -23.60
N PHE A 490 -12.56 -0.52 -24.91
CA PHE A 490 -12.36 -1.84 -25.49
C PHE A 490 -11.09 -2.53 -24.96
N GLN A 491 -10.01 -1.77 -24.76
CA GLN A 491 -8.78 -2.27 -24.15
C GLN A 491 -9.04 -2.76 -22.72
N SER A 492 -9.80 -2.00 -21.94
CA SER A 492 -10.11 -2.34 -20.55
C SER A 492 -10.70 -3.74 -20.47
N VAL A 493 -11.74 -4.05 -21.27
CA VAL A 493 -12.47 -5.33 -21.21
C VAL A 493 -11.74 -6.53 -21.86
N ALA A 494 -10.52 -6.34 -22.38
CA ALA A 494 -9.83 -7.36 -23.17
C ALA A 494 -9.42 -8.60 -22.34
N GLU A 495 -9.06 -8.43 -21.07
CA GLU A 495 -8.55 -9.54 -20.23
C GLU A 495 -9.62 -10.56 -19.80
N HIS A 496 -10.89 -10.13 -19.75
CA HIS A 496 -12.02 -10.96 -19.27
C HIS A 496 -12.80 -11.62 -20.41
N PHE A 497 -12.34 -11.47 -21.65
CA PHE A 497 -13.04 -12.02 -22.82
C PHE A 497 -12.78 -13.52 -22.99
N ASP A 498 -13.81 -14.35 -22.75
CA ASP A 498 -13.78 -15.81 -22.92
C ASP A 498 -13.99 -16.26 -24.38
N GLY A 499 -13.17 -15.74 -25.29
CA GLY A 499 -12.70 -16.42 -26.51
C GLY A 499 -13.67 -16.78 -27.64
N GLU A 500 -14.98 -16.89 -27.45
CA GLU A 500 -15.87 -17.55 -28.42
C GLU A 500 -16.98 -16.63 -28.95
N GLU A 501 -16.81 -16.13 -30.17
CA GLU A 501 -17.87 -15.68 -31.09
C GLU A 501 -18.53 -14.28 -30.91
N THR A 502 -17.79 -13.23 -30.61
CA THR A 502 -18.33 -11.85 -30.69
C THR A 502 -17.99 -11.17 -32.03
N LYS A 503 -19.01 -10.75 -32.79
CA LYS A 503 -18.88 -10.03 -34.08
C LYS A 503 -18.25 -8.64 -33.92
N GLN A 504 -18.23 -8.13 -32.70
CA GLN A 504 -17.83 -6.78 -32.32
C GLN A 504 -16.29 -6.64 -32.33
N ILE A 505 -15.54 -7.66 -31.93
CA ILE A 505 -14.06 -7.61 -31.88
C ILE A 505 -13.43 -7.55 -33.30
N PRO A 506 -13.84 -8.37 -34.29
CA PRO A 506 -13.35 -8.22 -35.66
C PRO A 506 -13.62 -6.83 -36.25
N LYS A 507 -14.78 -6.24 -35.94
CA LYS A 507 -15.11 -4.87 -36.35
C LYS A 507 -14.17 -3.87 -35.69
N PHE A 508 -13.94 -3.99 -34.38
CA PHE A 508 -12.98 -3.16 -33.65
C PHE A 508 -11.57 -3.24 -34.26
N MET A 509 -11.07 -4.45 -34.53
CA MET A 509 -9.78 -4.67 -35.17
C MET A 509 -9.68 -4.03 -36.56
N ARG A 510 -10.75 -4.09 -37.37
CA ARG A 510 -10.82 -3.37 -38.64
C ARG A 510 -10.69 -1.87 -38.44
N VAL A 511 -11.45 -1.30 -37.51
CA VAL A 511 -11.43 0.14 -37.21
C VAL A 511 -10.03 0.60 -36.81
N LEU A 512 -9.33 -0.15 -35.93
CA LEU A 512 -7.95 0.16 -35.55
C LEU A 512 -7.01 0.29 -36.77
N ASN A 513 -7.19 -0.52 -37.81
CA ASN A 513 -6.33 -0.45 -38.99
C ASN A 513 -6.72 0.65 -39.98
N GLU A 514 -7.95 1.14 -39.95
CA GLU A 514 -8.46 2.17 -40.85
C GLU A 514 -8.16 3.61 -40.35
N ILE A 515 -7.79 3.76 -39.07
CA ILE A 515 -7.50 5.06 -38.46
C ILE A 515 -6.22 5.68 -39.06
N PRO A 516 -6.27 6.94 -39.56
CA PRO A 516 -5.09 7.63 -40.09
C PRO A 516 -4.25 8.26 -38.97
N TYR A 517 -3.53 7.43 -38.19
CA TYR A 517 -2.73 7.87 -37.03
C TYR A 517 -1.73 8.97 -37.32
N GLU A 518 -1.18 9.05 -38.54
CA GLU A 518 -0.22 10.10 -38.96
C GLU A 518 -0.82 11.52 -38.98
N LYS A 519 -2.16 11.63 -39.01
CA LYS A 519 -2.89 12.90 -39.05
C LYS A 519 -3.53 13.25 -37.71
N MET A 520 -3.46 12.36 -36.73
CA MET A 520 -4.14 12.47 -35.43
C MET A 520 -3.10 12.56 -34.31
N ASN A 521 -3.56 12.82 -33.09
CA ASN A 521 -2.68 12.90 -31.93
C ASN A 521 -1.97 11.55 -31.67
N GLU A 522 -0.70 11.61 -31.30
CA GLU A 522 0.15 10.43 -31.04
C GLU A 522 -0.40 9.55 -29.90
N LYS A 523 -1.13 10.11 -28.93
CA LYS A 523 -1.77 9.36 -27.85
C LYS A 523 -2.73 8.31 -28.35
N LEU A 524 -3.48 8.63 -29.41
CA LEU A 524 -4.42 7.69 -30.04
C LEU A 524 -3.70 6.44 -30.58
N LEU A 525 -2.51 6.64 -31.17
CA LEU A 525 -1.66 5.53 -31.59
C LEU A 525 -1.19 4.71 -30.39
N GLY A 526 -0.76 5.37 -29.30
CA GLY A 526 -0.39 4.72 -28.04
C GLY A 526 -1.47 3.76 -27.53
N THR A 527 -2.71 4.26 -27.36
CA THR A 527 -3.85 3.47 -26.86
C THR A 527 -4.22 2.34 -27.83
N ALA A 528 -4.13 2.56 -29.14
CA ALA A 528 -4.38 1.51 -30.12
C ALA A 528 -3.33 0.37 -30.06
N LEU A 529 -2.06 0.70 -29.84
CA LEU A 529 -0.98 -0.28 -29.68
C LEU A 529 -1.17 -1.13 -28.41
N GLU A 530 -1.56 -0.49 -27.30
CA GLU A 530 -1.86 -1.19 -26.05
C GLU A 530 -3.12 -2.07 -26.16
N ALA A 531 -4.16 -1.59 -26.84
CA ALA A 531 -5.34 -2.38 -27.14
C ALA A 531 -4.97 -3.65 -27.91
N VAL A 532 -4.19 -3.54 -29.00
CA VAL A 532 -3.71 -4.73 -29.74
C VAL A 532 -2.92 -5.68 -28.84
N GLY A 533 -2.07 -5.16 -27.97
CA GLY A 533 -1.34 -5.95 -26.97
C GLY A 533 -2.27 -6.74 -26.04
N SER A 534 -3.36 -6.12 -25.59
CA SER A 534 -4.32 -6.72 -24.66
C SER A 534 -5.17 -7.83 -25.32
N TYR A 535 -5.42 -7.73 -26.63
CA TYR A 535 -6.18 -8.73 -27.40
C TYR A 535 -5.30 -9.89 -27.95
N CYS A 536 -4.05 -10.06 -27.48
CA CYS A 536 -3.16 -11.11 -27.99
C CYS A 536 -3.71 -12.54 -27.80
N GLN A 537 -4.42 -12.82 -26.71
CA GLN A 537 -5.06 -14.11 -26.50
C GLN A 537 -6.16 -14.38 -27.54
N TRP A 538 -6.92 -13.36 -27.92
CA TRP A 538 -7.92 -13.46 -28.99
C TRP A 538 -7.30 -13.65 -30.38
N LEU A 539 -6.18 -12.96 -30.65
CA LEU A 539 -5.42 -13.11 -31.89
C LEU A 539 -4.86 -14.53 -32.08
N ARG A 540 -4.53 -15.22 -30.97
CA ARG A 540 -4.12 -16.63 -31.00
C ARG A 540 -5.21 -17.53 -31.60
N GLY A 541 -6.47 -17.27 -31.26
CA GLY A 541 -7.65 -17.96 -31.79
C GLY A 541 -8.08 -17.48 -33.20
N ASN A 542 -7.68 -16.27 -33.60
CA ASN A 542 -8.05 -15.65 -34.88
C ASN A 542 -6.81 -15.18 -35.68
N PRO A 543 -5.97 -16.09 -36.21
CA PRO A 543 -4.68 -15.75 -36.79
C PRO A 543 -4.74 -14.83 -38.02
N MET A 544 -5.90 -14.72 -38.68
CA MET A 544 -6.12 -13.86 -39.85
C MET A 544 -5.86 -12.36 -39.57
N TRP A 545 -5.97 -11.92 -38.31
CA TRP A 545 -5.79 -10.52 -37.90
C TRP A 545 -4.36 -10.19 -37.44
N ILE A 546 -3.50 -11.20 -37.29
CA ILE A 546 -2.09 -11.02 -36.89
C ILE A 546 -1.31 -10.10 -37.85
N PRO A 547 -1.43 -10.20 -39.19
CA PRO A 547 -0.70 -9.32 -40.10
C PRO A 547 -0.99 -7.84 -39.86
N SER A 548 -2.26 -7.49 -39.65
CA SER A 548 -2.69 -6.12 -39.42
C SER A 548 -2.22 -5.61 -38.05
N ALA A 549 -2.27 -6.47 -37.01
CA ALA A 549 -1.70 -6.17 -35.71
C ALA A 549 -0.17 -5.91 -35.78
N ILE A 550 0.57 -6.71 -36.55
CA ILE A 550 2.02 -6.52 -36.77
C ILE A 550 2.29 -5.19 -37.47
N GLU A 551 1.53 -4.87 -38.53
CA GLU A 551 1.69 -3.61 -39.27
C GLU A 551 1.53 -2.39 -38.35
N LEU A 552 0.50 -2.40 -37.50
CA LEU A 552 0.26 -1.32 -36.53
C LEU A 552 1.38 -1.25 -35.48
N LEU A 553 1.80 -2.38 -34.91
CA LEU A 553 2.89 -2.43 -33.92
C LEU A 553 4.23 -1.95 -34.50
N VAL A 554 4.58 -2.35 -35.72
CA VAL A 554 5.80 -1.91 -36.40
C VAL A 554 5.77 -0.42 -36.73
N ARG A 555 4.60 0.13 -37.09
CA ARG A 555 4.41 1.58 -37.23
C ARG A 555 4.71 2.30 -35.90
N GLY A 556 4.22 1.76 -34.78
CA GLY A 556 4.48 2.31 -33.45
C GLY A 556 5.94 2.24 -32.99
N LEU A 557 6.73 1.26 -33.46
CA LEU A 557 8.16 1.16 -33.13
C LEU A 557 8.98 2.37 -33.61
N ASN A 558 8.56 2.99 -34.71
CA ASN A 558 9.25 4.14 -35.31
C ASN A 558 8.62 5.48 -34.91
N SER A 559 7.72 5.51 -33.93
CA SER A 559 7.09 6.73 -33.40
C SER A 559 7.55 7.05 -31.99
N SER A 560 7.09 8.17 -31.44
CA SER A 560 7.27 8.54 -30.02
C SER A 560 6.68 7.52 -29.04
N MET A 561 5.73 6.68 -29.50
CA MET A 561 5.02 5.65 -28.73
C MET A 561 5.69 4.27 -28.81
N SER A 562 7.01 4.23 -28.99
CA SER A 562 7.79 2.98 -29.07
C SER A 562 7.68 2.13 -27.79
N ALA A 563 7.43 2.73 -26.63
CA ALA A 563 7.19 2.00 -25.39
C ALA A 563 5.94 1.11 -25.46
N GLN A 564 4.81 1.65 -25.94
CA GLN A 564 3.55 0.92 -26.13
C GLN A 564 3.70 -0.16 -27.20
N ALA A 565 4.35 0.18 -28.32
CA ALA A 565 4.61 -0.77 -29.40
C ALA A 565 5.45 -1.96 -28.95
N THR A 566 6.53 -1.71 -28.18
CA THR A 566 7.39 -2.79 -27.67
C THR A 566 6.68 -3.67 -26.64
N LEU A 567 5.75 -3.11 -25.85
CA LEU A 567 4.92 -3.88 -24.94
C LEU A 567 3.94 -4.78 -25.70
N GLY A 568 3.16 -4.22 -26.64
CA GLY A 568 2.23 -5.00 -27.46
C GLY A 568 2.94 -6.09 -28.27
N LEU A 569 4.13 -5.81 -28.81
CA LEU A 569 4.94 -6.79 -29.53
C LEU A 569 5.44 -7.92 -28.61
N LYS A 570 5.81 -7.59 -27.36
CA LYS A 570 6.22 -8.57 -26.37
C LYS A 570 5.08 -9.53 -26.04
N GLU A 571 3.87 -9.02 -25.82
CA GLU A 571 2.68 -9.83 -25.55
C GLU A 571 2.33 -10.71 -26.76
N LEU A 572 2.34 -10.15 -27.97
CA LEU A 572 2.08 -10.89 -29.21
C LEU A 572 3.09 -12.02 -29.42
N CYS A 573 4.38 -11.76 -29.22
CA CYS A 573 5.43 -12.77 -29.34
C CYS A 573 5.38 -13.82 -28.22
N ARG A 574 4.77 -13.52 -27.07
CA ARG A 574 4.61 -14.46 -25.97
C ARG A 574 3.43 -15.39 -26.23
N ASP A 575 2.29 -14.85 -26.66
CA ASP A 575 1.01 -15.56 -26.68
C ASP A 575 0.68 -16.21 -28.04
N CYS A 576 1.20 -15.68 -29.15
CA CYS A 576 0.95 -16.15 -30.53
C CYS A 576 2.15 -16.84 -31.21
N GLN A 577 3.06 -17.44 -30.43
CA GLN A 577 4.34 -17.97 -30.93
C GLN A 577 4.25 -18.84 -32.20
N LEU A 578 3.32 -19.80 -32.25
CA LEU A 578 3.20 -20.71 -33.39
C LEU A 578 2.68 -20.00 -34.65
N GLN A 579 1.70 -19.12 -34.48
CA GLN A 579 1.08 -18.34 -35.54
C GLN A 579 2.05 -17.29 -36.12
N MET A 580 3.04 -16.86 -35.33
CA MET A 580 4.05 -15.87 -35.72
C MET A 580 5.16 -16.42 -36.62
N LYS A 581 5.31 -17.75 -36.76
CA LYS A 581 6.37 -18.39 -37.56
C LYS A 581 6.52 -17.80 -38.98
N PRO A 582 5.45 -17.56 -39.78
CA PRO A 582 5.58 -17.00 -41.13
C PRO A 582 6.09 -15.56 -41.16
N TYR A 583 5.91 -14.82 -40.06
CA TYR A 583 6.22 -13.39 -39.96
C TYR A 583 7.53 -13.13 -39.20
N ALA A 584 8.20 -14.17 -38.69
CA ALA A 584 9.39 -14.05 -37.86
C ALA A 584 10.54 -13.31 -38.57
N GLU A 585 10.90 -13.70 -39.80
CA GLU A 585 12.00 -13.05 -40.54
C GLU A 585 11.70 -11.58 -40.90
N PRO A 586 10.54 -11.23 -41.50
CA PRO A 586 10.19 -9.84 -41.77
C PRO A 586 10.20 -8.96 -40.51
N LEU A 587 9.64 -9.48 -39.41
CA LEU A 587 9.54 -8.74 -38.16
C LEU A 587 10.91 -8.55 -37.49
N LEU A 588 11.80 -9.55 -37.54
CA LEU A 588 13.17 -9.43 -37.07
C LEU A 588 13.94 -8.34 -37.82
N ASN A 589 13.80 -8.27 -39.14
CA ASN A 589 14.42 -7.22 -39.96
C ASN A 589 13.86 -5.82 -39.59
N ALA A 590 12.56 -5.71 -39.34
CA ALA A 590 11.93 -4.47 -38.89
C ALA A 590 12.45 -4.03 -37.50
N CYS A 591 12.53 -4.97 -36.55
CA CYS A 591 13.07 -4.71 -35.21
C CYS A 591 14.53 -4.27 -35.27
N GLN A 592 15.35 -4.91 -36.12
CA GLN A 592 16.75 -4.56 -36.33
C GLN A 592 16.92 -3.16 -36.93
N SER A 593 16.08 -2.81 -37.92
CA SER A 593 16.09 -1.47 -38.52
C SER A 593 15.72 -0.39 -37.51
N SER A 594 14.72 -0.65 -36.66
CA SER A 594 14.29 0.27 -35.61
C SER A 594 15.38 0.46 -34.53
N LEU A 595 16.05 -0.62 -34.11
CA LEU A 595 17.16 -0.56 -33.17
C LEU A 595 18.37 0.20 -33.74
N ALA A 596 18.66 0.03 -35.03
CA ALA A 596 19.76 0.72 -35.72
C ALA A 596 19.51 2.23 -35.89
N SER A 597 18.25 2.68 -35.90
CA SER A 597 17.90 4.11 -36.03
C SER A 597 18.37 4.96 -34.84
N GLY A 598 18.54 4.35 -33.66
CA GLY A 598 18.92 5.05 -32.43
C GLY A 598 17.85 5.99 -31.85
N GLN A 599 16.62 6.00 -32.39
CA GLN A 599 15.54 6.87 -31.93
C GLN A 599 14.82 6.33 -30.69
N MET A 600 14.86 5.01 -30.47
CA MET A 600 14.22 4.36 -29.33
C MET A 600 14.95 4.64 -28.02
N LYS A 601 14.19 4.74 -26.92
CA LYS A 601 14.79 4.84 -25.58
C LYS A 601 15.47 3.51 -25.21
N ASN A 602 16.45 3.59 -24.30
CA ASN A 602 17.19 2.42 -23.83
C ASN A 602 16.26 1.34 -23.21
N SER A 603 15.27 1.75 -22.42
CA SER A 603 14.28 0.83 -21.83
C SER A 603 13.50 0.05 -22.89
N ASP A 604 13.09 0.74 -23.94
CA ASP A 604 12.24 0.20 -24.99
C ASP A 604 13.04 -0.75 -25.88
N SER A 605 14.30 -0.40 -26.15
CA SER A 605 15.28 -1.26 -26.83
C SER A 605 15.54 -2.56 -26.06
N VAL A 606 15.69 -2.49 -24.72
CA VAL A 606 15.84 -3.68 -23.87
C VAL A 606 14.58 -4.55 -23.93
N ARG A 607 13.38 -3.95 -23.87
CA ARG A 607 12.12 -4.69 -24.00
C ARG A 607 12.00 -5.37 -25.36
N LEU A 608 12.39 -4.70 -26.44
CA LEU A 608 12.37 -5.24 -27.80
C LEU A 608 13.25 -6.50 -27.94
N MET A 609 14.37 -6.57 -27.21
CA MET A 609 15.24 -7.76 -27.20
C MET A 609 14.51 -9.02 -26.72
N PHE A 610 13.51 -8.89 -25.86
CA PHE A 610 12.68 -10.02 -25.46
C PHE A 610 11.93 -10.60 -26.66
N SER A 611 11.23 -9.74 -27.41
CA SER A 611 10.48 -10.10 -28.62
C SER A 611 11.40 -10.67 -29.69
N ILE A 612 12.57 -10.07 -29.90
CA ILE A 612 13.61 -10.59 -30.81
C ILE A 612 13.99 -12.02 -30.43
N GLY A 613 14.30 -12.30 -29.15
CA GLY A 613 14.67 -13.66 -28.74
C GLY A 613 13.54 -14.68 -28.92
N LYS A 614 12.27 -14.31 -28.67
CA LYS A 614 11.13 -15.17 -28.98
C LYS A 614 10.97 -15.43 -30.48
N LEU A 615 11.08 -14.41 -31.31
CA LEU A 615 11.01 -14.55 -32.77
C LEU A 615 12.15 -15.40 -33.33
N MET A 616 13.37 -15.24 -32.80
CA MET A 616 14.53 -16.05 -33.19
C MET A 616 14.36 -17.52 -32.79
N SER A 617 13.67 -17.79 -31.69
CA SER A 617 13.34 -19.16 -31.26
C SER A 617 12.40 -19.88 -32.25
N LEU A 618 11.72 -19.14 -33.12
CA LEU A 618 10.83 -19.68 -34.16
C LEU A 618 11.54 -19.99 -35.48
N LEU A 619 12.80 -19.58 -35.64
CA LEU A 619 13.58 -19.79 -36.86
C LEU A 619 14.22 -21.18 -36.89
N THR A 620 14.65 -21.62 -38.08
CA THR A 620 15.49 -22.81 -38.21
C THR A 620 16.89 -22.58 -37.63
N PRO A 621 17.54 -23.60 -37.04
CA PRO A 621 18.85 -23.46 -36.39
C PRO A 621 19.93 -22.80 -37.25
N ASP A 622 19.89 -23.00 -38.58
CA ASP A 622 20.87 -22.44 -39.52
C ASP A 622 20.80 -20.92 -39.65
N LYS A 623 19.63 -20.32 -39.44
CA LYS A 623 19.40 -18.88 -39.60
C LYS A 623 19.68 -18.08 -38.34
N ILE A 624 19.57 -18.70 -37.17
CA ILE A 624 19.72 -18.04 -35.87
C ILE A 624 21.10 -17.36 -35.71
N PRO A 625 22.24 -18.00 -36.07
CA PRO A 625 23.56 -17.38 -35.96
C PRO A 625 23.71 -16.07 -36.74
N ASN A 626 23.09 -15.96 -37.92
CA ASN A 626 23.18 -14.74 -38.74
C ASN A 626 22.50 -13.54 -38.06
N TYR A 627 21.33 -13.77 -37.47
CA TYR A 627 20.61 -12.75 -36.71
C TYR A 627 21.28 -12.44 -35.37
N LEU A 628 21.87 -13.45 -34.71
CA LEU A 628 22.67 -13.23 -33.51
C LEU A 628 23.87 -12.35 -33.81
N ASP A 629 24.59 -12.60 -34.90
CA ASP A 629 25.73 -11.77 -35.29
C ASP A 629 25.28 -10.34 -35.63
N MET A 630 24.19 -10.19 -36.37
CA MET A 630 23.67 -8.88 -36.77
C MET A 630 23.19 -8.02 -35.60
N ILE A 631 22.52 -8.61 -34.59
CA ILE A 631 21.87 -7.87 -33.50
C ILE A 631 22.77 -7.80 -32.26
N VAL A 632 23.51 -8.86 -31.96
CA VAL A 632 24.22 -9.02 -30.69
C VAL A 632 25.70 -8.63 -30.79
N SER A 633 26.37 -8.86 -31.92
CA SER A 633 27.79 -8.47 -32.07
C SER A 633 28.05 -6.98 -31.82
N PRO A 634 27.22 -6.03 -32.29
CA PRO A 634 27.38 -4.61 -31.95
C PRO A 634 27.34 -4.31 -30.44
N CYS A 635 26.57 -5.08 -29.67
CA CYS A 635 26.51 -4.92 -28.22
C CYS A 635 27.83 -5.34 -27.56
N PHE A 636 28.44 -6.43 -28.01
CA PHE A 636 29.71 -6.93 -27.47
C PHE A 636 30.93 -6.15 -27.97
N GLU A 637 30.92 -5.66 -29.21
CA GLU A 637 31.96 -4.76 -29.73
C GLU A 637 32.05 -3.47 -28.90
N GLU A 638 30.89 -2.90 -28.54
CA GLU A 638 30.84 -1.73 -27.67
C GLU A 638 31.34 -2.05 -26.25
N LEU A 639 30.91 -3.16 -25.65
CA LEU A 639 31.41 -3.61 -24.34
C LEU A 639 32.93 -3.85 -24.36
N SER A 640 33.44 -4.48 -25.41
CA SER A 640 34.88 -4.70 -25.60
C SER A 640 35.64 -3.38 -25.72
N THR A 641 35.10 -2.41 -26.45
CA THR A 641 35.70 -1.07 -26.59
C THR A 641 35.77 -0.35 -25.24
N ILE A 642 34.70 -0.43 -24.44
CA ILE A 642 34.67 0.12 -23.07
C ILE A 642 35.73 -0.56 -22.21
N CYS A 643 35.85 -1.89 -22.25
CA CYS A 643 36.86 -2.64 -21.50
C CYS A 643 38.30 -2.24 -21.89
N GLN A 644 38.57 -2.09 -23.18
CA GLN A 644 39.88 -1.69 -23.70
C GLN A 644 40.26 -0.26 -23.30
N SER A 645 39.28 0.65 -23.21
CA SER A 645 39.53 2.03 -22.81
C SER A 645 39.97 2.18 -21.35
N GLY A 646 39.62 1.21 -20.49
CA GLY A 646 39.91 1.21 -19.05
C GLY A 646 39.27 2.36 -18.25
N ALA A 647 38.43 3.20 -18.88
CA ALA A 647 37.91 4.42 -18.27
C ALA A 647 36.60 4.15 -17.50
N LYS A 648 36.61 4.37 -16.18
CA LYS A 648 35.44 4.26 -15.30
C LYS A 648 34.60 5.55 -15.29
N THR A 649 34.09 5.98 -16.46
CA THR A 649 33.25 7.19 -16.54
C THR A 649 31.77 6.87 -16.28
N PRO A 650 30.96 7.83 -15.78
CA PRO A 650 29.52 7.64 -15.62
C PRO A 650 28.81 7.26 -16.92
N GLN A 651 29.28 7.79 -18.06
CA GLN A 651 28.75 7.43 -19.38
C GLN A 651 29.09 5.98 -19.75
N ALA A 652 30.34 5.54 -19.52
CA ALA A 652 30.74 4.15 -19.75
C ALA A 652 29.93 3.18 -18.87
N ARG A 653 29.63 3.56 -17.62
CA ARG A 653 28.75 2.80 -16.72
C ARG A 653 27.36 2.61 -17.32
N ILE A 654 26.69 3.69 -17.73
CA ILE A 654 25.34 3.65 -18.31
C ILE A 654 25.31 2.77 -19.57
N ARG A 655 26.30 2.91 -20.45
CA ARG A 655 26.39 2.10 -21.68
C ARG A 655 26.67 0.62 -21.40
N THR A 656 27.52 0.32 -20.41
CA THR A 656 27.80 -1.05 -19.96
C THR A 656 26.53 -1.72 -19.45
N ILE A 657 25.81 -1.06 -18.54
CA ILE A 657 24.55 -1.57 -17.97
C ILE A 657 23.50 -1.76 -19.08
N PHE A 658 23.35 -0.80 -19.99
CA PHE A 658 22.41 -0.90 -21.10
C PHE A 658 22.67 -2.12 -21.99
N ARG A 659 23.91 -2.33 -22.44
CA ARG A 659 24.26 -3.47 -23.31
C ARG A 659 24.16 -4.81 -22.59
N LEU A 660 24.57 -4.88 -21.32
CA LEU A 660 24.38 -6.08 -20.51
C LEU A 660 22.89 -6.41 -20.33
N ASN A 661 22.02 -5.41 -20.12
CA ASN A 661 20.57 -5.61 -20.02
C ASN A 661 19.94 -6.10 -21.33
N MET A 662 20.40 -5.60 -22.49
CA MET A 662 19.96 -6.10 -23.80
C MET A 662 20.29 -7.58 -23.98
N VAL A 663 21.54 -7.96 -23.69
CA VAL A 663 22.03 -9.35 -23.77
C VAL A 663 21.29 -10.24 -22.76
N SER A 664 21.14 -9.75 -21.52
CA SER A 664 20.41 -10.43 -20.44
C SER A 664 18.97 -10.75 -20.84
N THR A 665 18.27 -9.76 -21.40
CA THR A 665 16.87 -9.91 -21.83
C THR A 665 16.76 -10.88 -23.01
N LEU A 666 17.68 -10.83 -23.97
CA LEU A 666 17.74 -11.82 -25.05
C LEU A 666 17.95 -13.24 -24.52
N PHE A 667 18.89 -13.43 -23.59
CA PHE A 667 19.14 -14.74 -22.96
C PHE A 667 17.95 -15.25 -22.16
N SER A 668 17.11 -14.36 -21.62
CA SER A 668 15.89 -14.75 -20.91
C SER A 668 14.80 -15.30 -21.84
N SER A 669 14.79 -14.91 -23.13
CA SER A 669 13.69 -15.22 -24.04
C SER A 669 14.04 -16.21 -25.15
N LEU A 670 15.29 -16.23 -25.61
CA LEU A 670 15.80 -17.09 -26.67
C LEU A 670 15.99 -18.52 -26.18
N ASN A 671 14.99 -19.38 -26.40
CA ASN A 671 15.06 -20.80 -26.09
C ASN A 671 14.61 -21.62 -27.31
N THR A 672 15.49 -22.45 -27.86
CA THR A 672 15.12 -23.32 -28.98
C THR A 672 14.55 -24.66 -28.52
N ASP A 673 14.64 -24.97 -27.22
CA ASP A 673 13.92 -26.08 -26.61
C ASP A 673 12.48 -25.59 -26.35
N ILE A 674 11.63 -25.65 -27.38
CA ILE A 674 10.19 -25.47 -27.19
C ILE A 674 9.72 -26.66 -26.36
N ASP A 675 9.17 -26.42 -25.17
CA ASP A 675 8.54 -27.43 -24.28
C ASP A 675 7.24 -27.99 -24.94
N ASP A 676 7.34 -28.54 -26.15
CA ASP A 676 6.29 -29.39 -26.75
C ASP A 676 6.65 -30.84 -26.49
N ASP A 677 5.86 -31.50 -25.63
CA ASP A 677 5.93 -32.95 -25.32
C ASP A 677 5.72 -33.85 -26.58
N ASP A 678 5.49 -33.27 -27.76
CA ASP A 678 5.15 -33.96 -29.02
C ASP A 678 6.26 -33.99 -30.08
N LEU A 679 7.48 -33.47 -29.83
CA LEU A 679 8.59 -33.60 -30.77
C LEU A 679 9.39 -34.89 -30.53
N PRO A 680 9.55 -35.78 -31.54
CA PRO A 680 10.31 -37.01 -31.39
C PRO A 680 11.79 -36.73 -31.09
N ILE A 681 12.31 -37.53 -30.16
CA ILE A 681 13.60 -37.44 -29.44
C ILE A 681 14.86 -37.57 -30.34
N GLU A 682 14.74 -37.51 -31.68
CA GLU A 682 15.84 -37.86 -32.58
C GLU A 682 16.80 -36.71 -32.96
N ASP A 683 16.53 -35.44 -32.62
CA ASP A 683 17.39 -34.28 -32.97
C ASP A 683 18.19 -33.69 -31.79
N LEU A 684 18.67 -34.52 -30.86
CA LEU A 684 19.44 -34.12 -29.67
C LEU A 684 20.92 -33.69 -29.94
N GLN A 685 21.24 -33.27 -31.17
CA GLN A 685 22.58 -32.74 -31.54
C GLN A 685 22.56 -31.32 -32.10
N ASN A 686 21.49 -30.55 -31.89
CA ASN A 686 21.50 -29.13 -32.23
C ASN A 686 22.17 -28.31 -31.11
N MET A 687 23.38 -27.78 -31.39
CA MET A 687 24.05 -26.83 -30.49
C MET A 687 23.17 -25.59 -30.28
N GLN A 688 22.79 -25.33 -29.03
CA GLN A 688 22.00 -24.17 -28.66
C GLN A 688 22.72 -22.87 -29.10
N PRO A 689 22.09 -21.99 -29.90
CA PRO A 689 22.73 -20.76 -30.37
C PRO A 689 23.22 -19.83 -29.25
N VAL A 690 22.51 -19.80 -28.11
CA VAL A 690 22.91 -19.05 -26.91
C VAL A 690 24.24 -19.55 -26.34
N LEU A 691 24.52 -20.86 -26.40
CA LEU A 691 25.79 -21.43 -25.94
C LEU A 691 26.98 -20.92 -26.77
N ILE A 692 26.81 -20.80 -28.09
CA ILE A 692 27.85 -20.31 -29.01
C ILE A 692 28.17 -18.84 -28.72
N VAL A 693 27.13 -18.02 -28.53
CA VAL A 693 27.30 -16.61 -28.16
C VAL A 693 27.98 -16.51 -26.79
N MET A 694 27.56 -17.31 -25.82
CA MET A 694 28.15 -17.31 -24.48
C MET A 694 29.64 -17.70 -24.49
N GLN A 695 30.02 -18.74 -25.24
CA GLN A 695 31.41 -19.16 -25.39
C GLN A 695 32.30 -18.04 -25.93
N LYS A 696 31.82 -17.30 -26.93
CA LYS A 696 32.56 -16.16 -27.50
C LYS A 696 32.64 -14.96 -26.56
N THR A 697 31.69 -14.80 -25.65
CA THR A 697 31.47 -13.54 -24.92
C THR A 697 31.85 -13.61 -23.44
N MET A 698 31.99 -14.82 -22.88
CA MET A 698 32.46 -15.03 -21.50
C MET A 698 33.79 -14.29 -21.16
N PRO A 699 34.79 -14.19 -22.06
CA PRO A 699 35.98 -13.37 -21.78
C PRO A 699 35.64 -11.90 -21.48
N ILE A 700 34.63 -11.33 -22.15
CA ILE A 700 34.18 -9.96 -21.94
C ILE A 700 33.52 -9.82 -20.56
N PHE A 701 32.68 -10.78 -20.15
CA PHE A 701 32.09 -10.78 -18.81
C PHE A 701 33.15 -10.75 -17.70
N ARG A 702 34.26 -11.48 -17.87
CA ARG A 702 35.39 -11.43 -16.92
C ARG A 702 36.06 -10.07 -16.87
N GLN A 703 36.34 -9.47 -18.03
CA GLN A 703 36.93 -8.13 -18.10
C GLN A 703 36.01 -7.08 -17.47
N ILE A 704 34.70 -7.18 -17.68
CA ILE A 704 33.71 -6.29 -17.05
C ILE A 704 33.72 -6.47 -15.53
N ALA A 705 33.72 -7.72 -15.04
CA ALA A 705 33.78 -7.97 -13.61
C ALA A 705 35.05 -7.37 -12.99
N GLU A 706 36.22 -7.57 -13.60
CA GLU A 706 37.51 -7.01 -13.16
C GLU A 706 37.55 -5.47 -13.21
N LEU A 707 36.98 -4.85 -14.25
CA LEU A 707 36.95 -3.40 -14.40
C LEU A 707 36.00 -2.75 -13.38
N TRP A 708 34.83 -3.35 -13.15
CA TRP A 708 33.71 -2.79 -12.40
C TRP A 708 33.46 -3.47 -11.05
N VAL A 709 34.46 -4.13 -10.45
CA VAL A 709 34.27 -4.87 -9.16
C VAL A 709 33.67 -4.01 -8.04
N GLU A 710 33.92 -2.71 -8.05
CA GLU A 710 33.45 -1.78 -7.01
C GLU A 710 31.99 -1.33 -7.23
N ASP A 711 31.48 -1.44 -8.46
CA ASP A 711 30.14 -0.98 -8.87
C ASP A 711 29.14 -2.14 -8.82
N LEU A 712 28.23 -2.09 -7.85
CA LEU A 712 27.27 -3.17 -7.61
C LEU A 712 26.25 -3.29 -8.75
N ASP A 713 25.85 -2.19 -9.39
CA ASP A 713 24.80 -2.21 -10.42
C ASP A 713 25.31 -2.89 -11.70
N VAL A 714 26.57 -2.66 -12.06
CA VAL A 714 27.21 -3.36 -13.19
C VAL A 714 27.35 -4.85 -12.89
N LEU A 715 27.84 -5.21 -11.69
CA LEU A 715 27.96 -6.61 -11.27
C LEU A 715 26.61 -7.31 -11.21
N GLU A 716 25.57 -6.65 -10.72
CA GLU A 716 24.20 -7.17 -10.68
C GLU A 716 23.71 -7.47 -12.10
N THR A 717 23.87 -6.53 -13.02
CA THR A 717 23.44 -6.71 -14.41
C THR A 717 24.21 -7.84 -15.10
N ALA A 718 25.53 -7.94 -14.87
CA ALA A 718 26.36 -9.01 -15.42
C ALA A 718 25.98 -10.39 -14.86
N CYS A 719 25.77 -10.48 -13.54
CA CYS A 719 25.32 -11.71 -12.88
C CYS A 719 23.91 -12.11 -13.32
N ALA A 720 23.00 -11.15 -13.50
CA ALA A 720 21.65 -11.39 -13.99
C ALA A 720 21.67 -11.98 -15.41
N ALA A 721 22.48 -11.42 -16.33
CA ALA A 721 22.62 -11.93 -17.69
C ALA A 721 23.05 -13.41 -17.71
N LEU A 722 24.08 -13.74 -16.92
CA LEU A 722 24.55 -15.12 -16.81
C LEU A 722 23.52 -16.02 -16.10
N THR A 723 22.81 -15.51 -15.09
CA THR A 723 21.74 -16.25 -14.41
C THR A 723 20.62 -16.62 -15.37
N HIS A 724 20.16 -15.69 -16.22
CA HIS A 724 19.16 -15.99 -17.26
C HIS A 724 19.65 -17.03 -18.24
N ALA A 725 20.92 -16.94 -18.69
CA ALA A 725 21.50 -17.95 -19.57
C ALA A 725 21.56 -19.34 -18.92
N ILE A 726 21.92 -19.43 -17.64
CA ILE A 726 21.96 -20.70 -16.88
C ILE A 726 20.55 -21.30 -16.75
N VAL A 727 19.55 -20.48 -16.38
CA VAL A 727 18.16 -20.94 -16.17
C VAL A 727 17.54 -21.40 -17.48
N ASN A 728 17.85 -20.72 -18.59
CA ASN A 728 17.32 -21.05 -19.90
C ASN A 728 18.00 -22.29 -20.49
N LEU A 729 19.34 -22.33 -20.53
CA LEU A 729 20.09 -23.45 -21.15
C LEU A 729 20.11 -24.73 -20.30
N LYS A 730 19.93 -24.66 -18.97
CA LYS A 730 19.99 -25.80 -18.04
C LYS A 730 21.16 -26.74 -18.38
N ASN A 731 20.89 -27.99 -18.76
CA ASN A 731 21.88 -29.01 -19.09
C ASN A 731 22.82 -28.62 -20.24
N SER A 732 22.33 -27.83 -21.21
CA SER A 732 23.12 -27.36 -22.36
C SER A 732 24.21 -26.35 -21.95
N PHE A 733 24.15 -25.80 -20.73
CA PHE A 733 25.17 -24.88 -20.20
C PHE A 733 26.42 -25.59 -19.67
N LYS A 734 26.40 -26.92 -19.48
CA LYS A 734 27.50 -27.71 -18.89
C LYS A 734 28.91 -27.36 -19.43
N PRO A 735 29.12 -27.16 -20.75
CA PRO A 735 30.46 -26.81 -21.27
C PRO A 735 31.05 -25.52 -20.72
N MET A 736 30.21 -24.58 -20.26
CA MET A 736 30.61 -23.27 -19.72
C MET A 736 30.67 -23.22 -18.20
N LEU A 737 30.37 -24.32 -17.51
CA LEU A 737 30.22 -24.32 -16.06
C LEU A 737 31.54 -24.00 -15.34
N GLN A 738 32.68 -24.48 -15.85
CA GLN A 738 33.99 -24.17 -15.31
C GLN A 738 34.30 -22.67 -15.45
N ASP A 739 34.00 -22.09 -16.60
CA ASP A 739 34.25 -20.68 -16.86
C ASP A 739 33.39 -19.76 -15.99
N LEU A 740 32.14 -20.17 -15.74
CA LEU A 740 31.23 -19.52 -14.81
C LEU A 740 31.76 -19.58 -13.37
N CYS A 741 32.21 -20.74 -12.92
CA CYS A 741 32.76 -20.86 -11.56
C CYS A 741 33.99 -19.97 -11.38
N TYR A 742 34.86 -19.89 -12.39
CA TYR A 742 35.99 -18.96 -12.36
C TYR A 742 35.52 -17.50 -12.26
N PHE A 743 34.52 -17.10 -13.05
CA PHE A 743 33.93 -15.76 -12.98
C PHE A 743 33.39 -15.44 -11.58
N ILE A 744 32.64 -16.36 -10.98
CA ILE A 744 32.06 -16.20 -9.65
C ILE A 744 33.16 -16.08 -8.58
N VAL A 745 34.15 -16.96 -8.61
CA VAL A 745 35.26 -16.98 -7.64
C VAL A 745 36.12 -15.72 -7.77
N ALA A 746 36.38 -15.23 -8.98
CA ALA A 746 37.11 -13.98 -9.20
C ALA A 746 36.42 -12.77 -8.53
N ILE A 747 35.08 -12.72 -8.60
CA ILE A 747 34.31 -11.69 -7.90
C ILE A 747 34.41 -11.90 -6.38
N PHE A 748 34.16 -13.11 -5.87
CA PHE A 748 34.24 -13.42 -4.43
C PHE A 748 35.59 -13.07 -3.80
N GLN A 749 36.69 -13.29 -4.52
CA GLN A 749 38.04 -12.96 -4.05
C GLN A 749 38.23 -11.47 -3.78
N THR A 750 37.54 -10.63 -4.53
CA THR A 750 37.64 -9.18 -4.41
C THR A 750 36.54 -8.59 -3.53
N ARG A 751 35.28 -9.03 -3.72
CA ARG A 751 34.12 -8.56 -2.97
C ARG A 751 33.03 -9.64 -2.88
N CYS A 752 32.56 -9.90 -1.66
CA CYS A 752 31.35 -10.68 -1.43
C CYS A 752 30.13 -9.75 -1.49
N CYS A 753 29.23 -9.96 -2.45
CA CYS A 753 28.02 -9.16 -2.63
C CYS A 753 26.82 -10.04 -3.03
N ALA A 754 25.62 -9.48 -2.87
CA ALA A 754 24.35 -10.17 -3.10
C ALA A 754 24.21 -10.83 -4.50
N PRO A 755 24.54 -10.18 -5.63
CA PRO A 755 24.40 -10.80 -6.96
C PRO A 755 25.25 -12.06 -7.14
N THR A 756 26.46 -12.05 -6.58
CA THR A 756 27.40 -13.19 -6.63
C THR A 756 26.87 -14.40 -5.85
N LEU A 757 26.18 -14.15 -4.73
CA LEU A 757 25.51 -15.18 -3.94
C LEU A 757 24.34 -15.81 -4.72
N GLU A 758 23.52 -14.99 -5.41
CA GLU A 758 22.36 -15.45 -6.19
C GLU A 758 22.76 -16.31 -7.40
N ILE A 759 23.76 -15.89 -8.17
CA ILE A 759 24.25 -16.69 -9.29
C ILE A 759 24.87 -18.01 -8.83
N SER A 760 25.62 -18.00 -7.71
CA SER A 760 26.17 -19.20 -7.08
C SER A 760 25.08 -20.19 -6.70
N LYS A 761 24.04 -19.71 -5.99
CA LYS A 761 22.88 -20.52 -5.65
C LYS A 761 22.17 -21.06 -6.88
N THR A 762 22.05 -20.28 -7.96
CA THR A 762 21.41 -20.75 -9.21
C THR A 762 22.19 -21.90 -9.83
N ALA A 763 23.51 -21.77 -9.96
CA ALA A 763 24.36 -22.82 -10.49
C ALA A 763 24.28 -24.09 -9.62
N ILE A 764 24.42 -23.96 -8.29
CA ILE A 764 24.37 -25.11 -7.35
C ILE A 764 23.03 -25.83 -7.45
N VAL A 765 21.91 -25.09 -7.45
CA VAL A 765 20.57 -25.70 -7.47
C VAL A 765 20.27 -26.45 -8.76
N ILE A 766 20.84 -26.02 -9.90
CA ILE A 766 20.59 -26.66 -11.20
C ILE A 766 21.51 -27.86 -11.40
N PHE A 767 22.82 -27.73 -11.14
CA PHE A 767 23.82 -28.72 -11.56
C PHE A 767 24.28 -29.69 -10.48
N TYR A 768 23.98 -29.48 -9.18
CA TYR A 768 24.53 -30.34 -8.12
C TYR A 768 24.01 -31.79 -8.19
N ARG A 769 22.82 -32.03 -8.77
CA ARG A 769 22.27 -33.39 -8.91
C ARG A 769 22.97 -34.21 -10.01
N ASP A 770 23.71 -33.56 -10.90
CA ASP A 770 24.48 -34.24 -11.94
C ASP A 770 25.83 -34.70 -11.38
N GLU A 771 26.12 -36.00 -11.45
CA GLU A 771 27.35 -36.58 -10.89
C GLU A 771 28.63 -35.98 -11.49
N ASP A 772 28.62 -35.63 -12.79
CA ASP A 772 29.77 -35.01 -13.46
C ASP A 772 30.08 -33.59 -12.95
N CYS A 773 29.06 -32.87 -12.47
CA CYS A 773 29.17 -31.47 -12.04
C CYS A 773 29.22 -31.31 -10.51
N LYS A 774 28.87 -32.37 -9.77
CA LYS A 774 28.75 -32.38 -8.31
C LYS A 774 29.98 -31.89 -7.58
N ALA A 775 31.18 -32.35 -7.97
CA ALA A 775 32.44 -31.94 -7.35
C ALA A 775 32.68 -30.42 -7.49
N LEU A 776 32.39 -29.87 -8.67
CA LEU A 776 32.54 -28.44 -8.95
C LEU A 776 31.52 -27.60 -8.16
N MET A 777 30.26 -28.06 -8.08
CA MET A 777 29.22 -27.37 -7.31
C MET A 777 29.46 -27.44 -5.80
N GLN A 778 30.04 -28.54 -5.31
CA GLN A 778 30.46 -28.67 -3.92
C GLN A 778 31.58 -27.68 -3.60
N GLN A 779 32.58 -27.55 -4.47
CA GLN A 779 33.63 -26.55 -4.31
C GLN A 779 33.06 -25.13 -4.31
N LEU A 780 32.15 -24.81 -5.24
CA LEU A 780 31.48 -23.51 -5.29
C LEU A 780 30.68 -23.22 -4.01
N MET A 781 30.05 -24.24 -3.42
CA MET A 781 29.33 -24.12 -2.14
C MET A 781 30.28 -23.77 -0.99
N ILE A 782 31.48 -24.36 -0.96
CA ILE A 782 32.50 -24.06 0.06
C ILE A 782 32.96 -22.60 -0.08
N GLU A 783 33.29 -22.17 -1.30
CA GLU A 783 33.70 -20.78 -1.58
C GLU A 783 32.59 -19.79 -1.20
N PHE A 784 31.34 -20.09 -1.55
CA PHE A 784 30.16 -19.31 -1.18
C PHE A 784 30.06 -19.06 0.34
N VAL A 785 30.26 -20.11 1.17
CA VAL A 785 30.22 -19.98 2.63
C VAL A 785 31.45 -19.26 3.17
N MET A 786 32.64 -19.64 2.71
CA MET A 786 33.91 -19.10 3.20
C MET A 786 34.04 -17.59 2.97
N HIS A 787 33.72 -17.11 1.77
CA HIS A 787 33.79 -15.69 1.44
C HIS A 787 32.74 -14.86 2.18
N SER A 788 31.55 -15.42 2.42
CA SER A 788 30.52 -14.78 3.24
C SER A 788 30.98 -14.63 4.69
N PHE A 789 31.62 -15.65 5.27
CA PHE A 789 32.18 -15.56 6.62
C PHE A 789 33.31 -14.55 6.71
N LYS A 790 34.21 -14.49 5.73
CA LYS A 790 35.27 -13.48 5.68
C LYS A 790 34.69 -12.07 5.74
N LEU A 791 33.58 -11.81 5.02
CA LEU A 791 32.88 -10.52 5.09
C LEU A 791 32.31 -10.26 6.49
N PHE A 792 31.61 -11.25 7.08
CA PHE A 792 31.00 -11.10 8.40
C PHE A 792 32.03 -10.92 9.53
N GLU A 793 33.19 -11.56 9.43
CA GLU A 793 34.31 -11.42 10.36
C GLU A 793 35.03 -10.08 10.22
N SER A 794 35.15 -9.57 8.99
CA SER A 794 35.77 -8.25 8.73
C SER A 794 34.89 -7.07 9.14
N THR A 795 33.60 -7.30 9.37
CA THR A 795 32.64 -6.24 9.71
C THR A 795 32.63 -6.00 11.22
N PRO A 796 32.81 -4.74 11.70
CA PRO A 796 32.72 -4.41 13.13
C PRO A 796 31.36 -4.78 13.74
N GLU A 797 31.30 -5.06 15.05
CA GLU A 797 30.05 -5.48 15.71
C GLU A 797 28.90 -4.46 15.59
N ASN A 798 29.21 -3.16 15.58
CA ASN A 798 28.22 -2.10 15.36
C ASN A 798 27.93 -1.83 13.88
N GLY A 799 28.63 -2.52 12.97
CA GLY A 799 28.55 -2.35 11.52
C GLY A 799 27.77 -3.45 10.80
N PHE A 800 27.19 -4.43 11.50
CA PHE A 800 26.44 -5.53 10.87
C PHE A 800 25.24 -5.05 10.05
N SER A 801 24.63 -3.92 10.42
CA SER A 801 23.59 -3.25 9.62
C SER A 801 24.09 -2.84 8.22
N ASN A 802 25.37 -2.49 8.06
CA ASN A 802 25.94 -2.10 6.76
C ASN A 802 26.02 -3.28 5.77
N VAL A 803 26.00 -4.52 6.27
CA VAL A 803 26.04 -5.74 5.46
C VAL A 803 24.72 -6.53 5.53
N ALA A 804 23.66 -5.91 6.05
CA ALA A 804 22.33 -6.52 6.23
C ALA A 804 21.80 -7.14 4.93
N GLU A 805 21.90 -6.43 3.80
CA GLU A 805 21.45 -6.94 2.50
C GLU A 805 22.20 -8.22 2.07
N THR A 806 23.51 -8.27 2.30
CA THR A 806 24.31 -9.45 1.95
C THR A 806 23.99 -10.62 2.88
N ILE A 807 23.77 -10.36 4.18
CA ILE A 807 23.32 -11.36 5.15
C ILE A 807 21.95 -11.92 4.76
N GLU A 808 21.03 -11.04 4.39
CA GLU A 808 19.70 -11.39 3.92
C GLU A 808 19.78 -12.36 2.73
N LYS A 809 20.52 -11.97 1.70
CA LYS A 809 20.67 -12.74 0.46
C LYS A 809 21.43 -14.05 0.69
N PHE A 810 22.44 -14.05 1.55
CA PHE A 810 23.16 -15.25 1.96
C PHE A 810 22.21 -16.30 2.57
N TYR A 811 21.41 -15.92 3.57
CA TYR A 811 20.46 -16.85 4.19
C TYR A 811 19.27 -17.20 3.29
N ALA A 812 18.83 -16.29 2.42
CA ALA A 812 17.83 -16.58 1.40
C ALA A 812 18.32 -17.66 0.42
N CYS A 813 19.53 -17.50 -0.11
CA CYS A 813 20.19 -18.45 -0.98
C CYS A 813 20.38 -19.81 -0.29
N LEU A 814 20.94 -19.81 0.92
CA LEU A 814 21.19 -21.02 1.68
C LEU A 814 19.88 -21.77 1.98
N THR A 815 18.81 -21.06 2.34
CA THR A 815 17.48 -21.66 2.55
C THR A 815 16.97 -22.37 1.31
N GLN A 816 17.14 -21.79 0.11
CA GLN A 816 16.72 -22.43 -1.14
C GLN A 816 17.55 -23.68 -1.47
N ILE A 817 18.86 -23.62 -1.23
CA ILE A 817 19.77 -24.76 -1.40
C ILE A 817 19.32 -25.91 -0.48
N ILE A 818 19.05 -25.64 0.80
CA ILE A 818 18.56 -26.66 1.76
C ILE A 818 17.26 -27.30 1.31
N LYS A 819 16.32 -26.51 0.79
CA LYS A 819 15.01 -27.01 0.36
C LYS A 819 15.13 -27.97 -0.82
N LYS A 820 15.94 -27.62 -1.82
CA LYS A 820 16.02 -28.36 -3.09
C LYS A 820 17.08 -29.46 -3.08
N ILE A 821 18.19 -29.23 -2.38
CA ILE A 821 19.39 -30.07 -2.37
C ILE A 821 19.94 -30.18 -0.95
N PRO A 822 19.21 -30.82 -0.02
CA PRO A 822 19.67 -30.96 1.37
C PRO A 822 20.99 -31.76 1.47
N GLN A 823 21.26 -32.64 0.51
CA GLN A 823 22.50 -33.42 0.41
C GLN A 823 23.77 -32.56 0.22
N SER A 824 23.65 -31.29 -0.18
CA SER A 824 24.82 -30.40 -0.28
C SER A 824 25.38 -30.00 1.09
N LEU A 825 24.62 -30.24 2.16
CA LEU A 825 25.02 -30.02 3.55
C LEU A 825 25.45 -31.32 4.25
N ASP A 826 25.78 -32.38 3.53
CA ASP A 826 26.44 -33.56 4.14
C ASP A 826 27.97 -33.43 4.13
N ASP A 827 28.49 -32.32 3.62
CA ASP A 827 29.92 -32.07 3.61
C ASP A 827 30.43 -31.66 5.01
N LYS A 828 31.51 -32.32 5.44
CA LYS A 828 32.20 -32.03 6.71
C LYS A 828 32.99 -30.72 6.68
N SER A 829 33.22 -30.17 5.50
CA SER A 829 33.95 -28.91 5.32
C SER A 829 33.15 -27.67 5.76
N ILE A 830 31.81 -27.78 5.86
CA ILE A 830 30.93 -26.66 6.19
C ILE A 830 30.85 -26.48 7.72
N ALA A 831 31.24 -25.30 8.19
CA ALA A 831 31.18 -24.93 9.61
C ALA A 831 29.75 -24.56 10.04
N TYR A 832 28.93 -25.56 10.39
CA TYR A 832 27.53 -25.38 10.82
C TYR A 832 27.37 -24.52 12.08
N ASP A 833 28.33 -24.61 13.00
CA ASP A 833 28.41 -23.78 14.20
C ASP A 833 28.45 -22.29 13.85
N ARG A 834 29.28 -21.91 12.87
CA ARG A 834 29.37 -20.52 12.38
C ARG A 834 28.10 -20.09 11.64
N LEU A 835 27.51 -20.97 10.83
CA LEU A 835 26.24 -20.68 10.15
C LEU A 835 25.13 -20.35 11.15
N ILE A 836 25.00 -21.15 12.21
CA ILE A 836 24.01 -20.89 13.26
C ILE A 836 24.36 -19.60 14.00
N PHE A 837 25.62 -19.40 14.38
CA PHE A 837 26.07 -18.20 15.10
C PHE A 837 25.70 -16.89 14.39
N TYR A 838 26.02 -16.78 13.09
CA TYR A 838 25.67 -15.58 12.32
C TYR A 838 24.16 -15.45 12.08
N ALA A 839 23.42 -16.56 12.00
CA ALA A 839 21.96 -16.52 11.88
C ALA A 839 21.33 -15.96 13.16
N LEU A 840 21.86 -16.34 14.33
CA LEU A 840 21.43 -15.77 15.62
C LEU A 840 21.70 -14.27 15.70
N LYS A 841 22.91 -13.83 15.32
CA LYS A 841 23.23 -12.39 15.24
C LYS A 841 22.29 -11.66 14.26
N ALA A 842 22.04 -12.23 13.08
CA ALA A 842 21.18 -11.63 12.07
C ALA A 842 19.70 -11.47 12.50
N MET A 843 19.20 -12.35 13.38
CA MET A 843 17.85 -12.21 13.96
C MET A 843 17.72 -11.06 14.97
N THR A 844 18.84 -10.56 15.49
CA THR A 844 18.87 -9.43 16.44
C THR A 844 19.02 -8.07 15.76
N LEU A 845 19.19 -8.05 14.43
CA LEU A 845 19.29 -6.83 13.64
C LEU A 845 17.96 -6.07 13.56
N PRO A 846 17.98 -4.74 13.35
CA PRO A 846 16.76 -3.95 13.19
C PRO A 846 16.07 -4.18 11.83
N GLU A 847 16.81 -4.59 10.80
CA GLU A 847 16.29 -4.74 9.44
C GLU A 847 15.40 -5.99 9.27
N ASN A 848 14.24 -5.84 8.64
CA ASN A 848 13.24 -6.91 8.50
C ASN A 848 13.72 -8.12 7.66
N GLY A 849 14.57 -7.87 6.67
CA GLY A 849 15.07 -8.88 5.73
C GLY A 849 15.95 -9.94 6.41
N PRO A 850 17.10 -9.56 7.00
CA PRO A 850 17.97 -10.48 7.74
C PRO A 850 17.24 -11.32 8.78
N ILE A 851 16.32 -10.72 9.55
CA ILE A 851 15.51 -11.43 10.55
C ILE A 851 14.69 -12.54 9.89
N ARG A 852 13.93 -12.20 8.84
CA ARG A 852 13.05 -13.16 8.15
C ARG A 852 13.84 -14.34 7.58
N PHE A 853 14.92 -14.07 6.85
CA PHE A 853 15.64 -15.13 6.14
C PHE A 853 16.51 -15.98 7.06
N SER A 854 17.03 -15.42 8.16
CA SER A 854 17.73 -16.19 9.18
C SER A 854 16.79 -17.15 9.92
N ILE A 855 15.57 -16.69 10.25
CA ILE A 855 14.50 -17.54 10.81
C ILE A 855 14.14 -18.68 9.84
N GLN A 856 13.95 -18.36 8.56
CA GLN A 856 13.63 -19.37 7.54
C GLN A 856 14.77 -20.39 7.39
N PHE A 857 16.02 -19.93 7.33
CA PHE A 857 17.19 -20.79 7.29
C PHE A 857 17.21 -21.74 8.49
N LEU A 858 17.15 -21.23 9.72
CA LEU A 858 17.18 -22.05 10.92
C LEU A 858 16.03 -23.06 10.94
N SER A 859 14.82 -22.63 10.56
CA SER A 859 13.65 -23.52 10.51
C SER A 859 13.82 -24.65 9.51
N HIS A 860 14.32 -24.37 8.31
CA HIS A 860 14.59 -25.38 7.30
C HIS A 860 15.80 -26.26 7.63
N PHE A 861 16.84 -25.69 8.24
CA PHE A 861 18.00 -26.41 8.74
C PHE A 861 17.58 -27.43 9.81
N VAL A 862 16.79 -27.02 10.80
CA VAL A 862 16.23 -27.92 11.82
C VAL A 862 15.35 -29.00 11.20
N MET A 863 14.51 -28.65 10.22
CA MET A 863 13.64 -29.63 9.53
C MET A 863 14.41 -30.74 8.82
N GLN A 864 15.56 -30.43 8.23
CA GLN A 864 16.42 -31.41 7.54
C GLN A 864 17.45 -32.07 8.46
N SER A 865 17.78 -31.45 9.60
CA SER A 865 18.91 -31.87 10.46
C SER A 865 18.87 -33.34 10.90
N ARG A 866 17.70 -33.91 11.22
CA ARG A 866 17.55 -35.32 11.63
C ARG A 866 17.93 -36.33 10.54
N ASN A 867 18.00 -35.90 9.28
CA ASN A 867 18.40 -36.75 8.16
C ASN A 867 19.93 -36.86 8.05
N TYR A 868 20.69 -35.95 8.68
CA TYR A 868 22.15 -35.84 8.56
C TYR A 868 22.81 -35.76 9.95
N PRO A 869 23.70 -36.71 10.32
CA PRO A 869 24.27 -36.77 11.68
C PRO A 869 25.00 -35.49 12.12
N HIS A 870 25.74 -34.85 11.23
CA HIS A 870 26.50 -33.64 11.54
C HIS A 870 25.59 -32.42 11.81
N MET A 871 24.52 -32.26 11.03
CA MET A 871 23.52 -31.23 11.30
C MET A 871 22.78 -31.50 12.62
N THR A 872 22.47 -32.76 12.93
CA THR A 872 21.85 -33.13 14.21
C THR A 872 22.75 -32.70 15.39
N GLN A 873 24.06 -32.95 15.31
CA GLN A 873 25.01 -32.51 16.34
C GLN A 873 25.04 -30.99 16.49
N ALA A 874 25.03 -30.24 15.38
CA ALA A 874 24.99 -28.78 15.42
C ALA A 874 23.70 -28.24 16.07
N VAL A 875 22.53 -28.83 15.76
CA VAL A 875 21.26 -28.43 16.39
C VAL A 875 21.22 -28.80 17.86
N LEU A 876 21.73 -29.98 18.25
CA LEU A 876 21.77 -30.37 19.67
C LEU A 876 22.71 -29.48 20.48
N ALA A 877 23.83 -29.03 19.90
CA ALA A 877 24.78 -28.12 20.55
C ALA A 877 24.24 -26.69 20.68
N ALA A 878 23.53 -26.18 19.67
CA ALA A 878 23.06 -24.79 19.63
C ALA A 878 21.56 -24.61 19.96
N GLY A 879 20.81 -25.69 20.17
CA GLY A 879 19.34 -25.66 20.28
C GLY A 879 18.81 -24.79 21.42
N GLU A 880 19.48 -24.82 22.57
CA GLU A 880 19.15 -23.93 23.70
C GLU A 880 19.40 -22.46 23.35
N GLU A 881 20.52 -22.15 22.69
CA GLU A 881 20.86 -20.77 22.31
C GLU A 881 19.95 -20.21 21.21
N ILE A 882 19.52 -21.05 20.25
CA ILE A 882 18.52 -20.70 19.24
C ILE A 882 17.21 -20.27 19.90
N LEU A 883 16.71 -21.06 20.85
CA LEU A 883 15.48 -20.74 21.58
C LEU A 883 15.65 -19.51 22.46
N ARG A 884 16.81 -19.36 23.11
CA ARG A 884 17.12 -18.20 23.94
C ARG A 884 17.10 -16.91 23.13
N THR A 885 17.80 -16.88 21.99
CA THR A 885 17.82 -15.72 21.10
C THR A 885 16.42 -15.42 20.55
N ALA A 886 15.68 -16.44 20.13
CA ALA A 886 14.31 -16.27 19.66
C ALA A 886 13.39 -15.63 20.72
N ILE A 887 13.48 -16.06 21.98
CA ILE A 887 12.69 -15.48 23.09
C ILE A 887 13.11 -14.02 23.33
N VAL A 888 14.41 -13.70 23.32
CA VAL A 888 14.90 -12.33 23.48
C VAL A 888 14.41 -11.42 22.35
N CYS A 889 14.46 -11.90 21.10
CA CYS A 889 13.94 -11.20 19.93
C CYS A 889 12.43 -10.90 20.06
N VAL A 890 11.64 -11.91 20.44
CA VAL A 890 10.19 -11.78 20.70
C VAL A 890 9.92 -10.79 21.83
N ALA A 891 10.70 -10.85 22.91
CA ALA A 891 10.46 -10.09 24.12
C ALA A 891 10.90 -8.62 24.06
N CYS A 892 12.05 -8.29 23.45
CA CYS A 892 12.59 -6.92 23.57
C CYS A 892 13.36 -6.37 22.36
N VAL A 893 13.97 -7.20 21.51
CA VAL A 893 14.87 -6.71 20.45
C VAL A 893 14.14 -6.40 19.13
N THR A 894 13.31 -7.33 18.66
CA THR A 894 12.77 -7.26 17.30
C THR A 894 11.56 -6.33 17.20
N PRO A 895 11.33 -5.61 16.08
CA PRO A 895 10.08 -4.88 15.83
C PRO A 895 8.83 -5.77 15.98
N ARG A 896 7.73 -5.20 16.48
CA ARG A 896 6.50 -5.97 16.80
C ARG A 896 5.93 -6.72 15.60
N GLN A 897 6.00 -6.11 14.42
CA GLN A 897 5.52 -6.67 13.15
C GLN A 897 6.22 -7.99 12.76
N GLN A 898 7.41 -8.27 13.32
CA GLN A 898 8.21 -9.44 12.97
C GLN A 898 8.11 -10.56 14.02
N VAL A 899 7.45 -10.33 15.17
CA VAL A 899 7.33 -11.31 16.27
C VAL A 899 6.72 -12.62 15.79
N GLU A 900 5.68 -12.54 14.95
CA GLU A 900 4.97 -13.71 14.44
C GLU A 900 5.84 -14.64 13.59
N LYS A 901 6.94 -14.13 13.01
CA LYS A 901 7.86 -14.94 12.20
C LYS A 901 8.63 -15.95 13.03
N PHE A 902 8.91 -15.65 14.31
CA PHE A 902 9.65 -16.56 15.19
C PHE A 902 8.89 -17.85 15.47
N ALA A 903 7.57 -17.91 15.22
CA ALA A 903 6.76 -19.13 15.33
C ALA A 903 7.36 -20.29 14.50
N ASP A 904 7.99 -20.01 13.36
CA ASP A 904 8.59 -21.02 12.50
C ASP A 904 9.75 -21.78 13.17
N ILE A 905 10.56 -21.10 14.00
CA ILE A 905 11.65 -21.72 14.76
C ILE A 905 11.07 -22.64 15.83
N PHE A 906 10.14 -22.14 16.65
CA PHE A 906 9.53 -22.95 17.71
C PHE A 906 8.80 -24.17 17.13
N LEU A 907 8.07 -24.00 16.02
CA LEU A 907 7.36 -25.09 15.36
C LEU A 907 8.31 -26.14 14.76
N SER A 908 9.37 -25.71 14.08
CA SER A 908 10.36 -26.63 13.48
C SER A 908 11.12 -27.43 14.52
N ILE A 909 11.53 -26.79 15.64
CA ILE A 909 12.17 -27.48 16.76
C ILE A 909 11.17 -28.41 17.45
N ASN A 910 9.93 -27.99 17.73
CA ASN A 910 8.93 -28.86 18.38
C ASN A 910 8.61 -30.10 17.51
N LYS A 911 8.63 -29.95 16.19
CA LYS A 911 8.38 -31.06 15.26
C LYS A 911 9.53 -32.08 15.20
N LYS A 912 10.79 -31.66 15.38
CA LYS A 912 11.99 -32.51 15.18
C LYS A 912 12.74 -32.87 16.47
N TYR A 913 12.65 -32.04 17.49
CA TYR A 913 13.32 -32.13 18.79
C TYR A 913 12.35 -31.81 19.96
N PRO A 914 11.16 -32.45 20.03
CA PRO A 914 10.15 -32.10 21.05
C PRO A 914 10.63 -32.33 22.49
N ALA A 915 11.40 -33.40 22.72
CA ALA A 915 11.88 -33.75 24.05
C ALA A 915 12.95 -32.76 24.52
N GLU A 916 13.90 -32.45 23.62
CA GLU A 916 14.99 -31.53 23.88
C GLU A 916 14.48 -30.09 24.05
N MET A 917 13.53 -29.65 23.21
CA MET A 917 12.88 -28.34 23.32
C MET A 917 12.17 -28.15 24.66
N ALA A 918 11.49 -29.17 25.16
CA ALA A 918 10.81 -29.10 26.45
C ALA A 918 11.79 -28.91 27.61
N VAL A 919 13.01 -29.45 27.50
CA VAL A 919 14.09 -29.24 28.49
C VAL A 919 14.68 -27.86 28.33
N TRP A 920 15.07 -27.47 27.10
CA TRP A 920 15.68 -26.16 26.82
C TRP A 920 14.78 -25.00 27.23
N LEU A 921 13.49 -25.01 26.87
CA LEU A 921 12.55 -23.95 27.24
C LEU A 921 12.37 -23.81 28.76
N LYS A 922 12.33 -24.94 29.49
CA LYS A 922 12.24 -24.91 30.96
C LYS A 922 13.51 -24.32 31.58
N ASN A 923 14.69 -24.71 31.08
CA ASN A 923 15.97 -24.20 31.56
C ASN A 923 16.09 -22.69 31.32
N ILE A 924 15.76 -22.22 30.11
CA ILE A 924 15.85 -20.82 29.73
C ILE A 924 14.90 -19.95 30.58
N MET A 925 13.64 -20.38 30.76
CA MET A 925 12.63 -19.61 31.49
C MET A 925 12.78 -19.65 33.01
N HIS A 926 13.56 -20.59 33.56
CA HIS A 926 13.89 -20.62 34.99
C HIS A 926 14.86 -19.50 35.40
N ALA A 927 15.52 -18.83 34.45
CA ALA A 927 16.43 -17.73 34.76
C ALA A 927 15.65 -16.52 35.33
N PRO A 928 16.07 -15.98 36.49
CA PRO A 928 15.44 -14.79 37.08
C PRO A 928 15.65 -13.58 36.16
N ASN A 929 14.64 -12.72 36.05
CA ASN A 929 14.64 -11.51 35.21
C ASN A 929 14.82 -11.74 33.69
N PHE A 930 14.67 -12.98 33.22
CA PHE A 930 14.66 -13.31 31.79
C PHE A 930 13.24 -13.65 31.30
N PRO A 931 12.83 -13.25 30.09
CA PRO A 931 13.54 -12.37 29.14
C PRO A 931 13.44 -10.88 29.47
N THR A 932 12.46 -10.46 30.28
CA THR A 932 12.33 -9.11 30.82
C THR A 932 11.85 -9.18 32.28
N PRO A 933 12.09 -8.15 33.10
CA PRO A 933 11.59 -8.11 34.48
C PRO A 933 10.07 -7.91 34.58
N LEU A 934 9.39 -7.68 33.45
CA LEU A 934 7.95 -7.37 33.37
C LEU A 934 7.06 -8.63 33.34
N VAL A 935 7.64 -9.81 33.15
CA VAL A 935 6.91 -11.09 33.06
C VAL A 935 7.05 -11.86 34.36
N ASP A 936 5.91 -12.22 34.98
CA ASP A 936 5.89 -13.04 36.19
C ASP A 936 6.11 -14.55 35.90
N ASP A 937 6.37 -15.33 36.95
CA ASP A 937 6.66 -16.77 36.79
C ASP A 937 5.43 -17.58 36.32
N ALA A 938 4.21 -17.06 36.57
CA ALA A 938 2.97 -17.67 36.10
C ALA A 938 2.84 -17.54 34.58
N ASP A 939 3.12 -16.37 34.03
CA ASP A 939 3.12 -16.07 32.60
C ASP A 939 4.21 -16.83 31.86
N LYS A 940 5.42 -16.95 32.46
CA LYS A 940 6.48 -17.81 31.91
C LYS A 940 6.03 -19.27 31.81
N THR A 941 5.45 -19.80 32.88
CA THR A 941 4.98 -21.20 32.93
C THR A 941 3.84 -21.45 31.93
N LYS A 942 2.92 -20.48 31.81
CA LYS A 942 1.83 -20.52 30.82
C LYS A 942 2.38 -20.53 29.40
N PHE A 943 3.30 -19.63 29.07
CA PHE A 943 3.93 -19.54 27.76
C PHE A 943 4.64 -20.85 27.37
N VAL A 944 5.49 -21.38 28.25
CA VAL A 944 6.20 -22.65 28.01
C VAL A 944 5.22 -23.79 27.74
N THR A 945 4.13 -23.86 28.53
CA THR A 945 3.11 -24.90 28.36
C THR A 945 2.38 -24.77 27.03
N GLN A 946 2.00 -23.54 26.64
CA GLN A 946 1.33 -23.27 25.37
C GLN A 946 2.23 -23.62 24.17
N VAL A 947 3.47 -23.14 24.17
CA VAL A 947 4.41 -23.37 23.05
C VAL A 947 4.76 -24.85 22.87
N ILE A 948 4.96 -25.61 23.95
CA ILE A 948 5.28 -27.05 23.86
C ILE A 948 4.09 -27.87 23.33
N ARG A 949 2.85 -27.49 23.70
CA ARG A 949 1.64 -28.18 23.25
C ARG A 949 1.40 -28.04 21.74
N GLU A 950 1.71 -26.87 21.19
CA GLU A 950 1.45 -26.56 19.78
C GLU A 950 2.52 -27.13 18.84
N LYS A 951 2.20 -28.28 18.21
CA LYS A 951 3.09 -29.00 17.27
C LYS A 951 2.78 -28.78 15.79
N VAL A 952 1.59 -28.27 15.46
CA VAL A 952 1.09 -28.18 14.08
C VAL A 952 0.45 -26.83 13.78
N ASN A 953 -0.26 -26.23 14.73
CA ASN A 953 -1.01 -25.00 14.49
C ASN A 953 -0.11 -23.75 14.58
N LYS A 954 0.42 -23.32 13.44
CA LYS A 954 1.25 -22.11 13.33
C LYS A 954 0.50 -20.85 13.78
N ARG A 955 -0.78 -20.69 13.44
CA ARG A 955 -1.56 -19.49 13.76
C ARG A 955 -1.76 -19.32 15.26
N LEU A 956 -2.05 -20.42 15.96
CA LEU A 956 -2.20 -20.40 17.41
C LEU A 956 -0.88 -20.10 18.12
N LEU A 957 0.23 -20.65 17.60
CA LEU A 957 1.57 -20.33 18.12
C LEU A 957 1.94 -18.86 17.90
N GLN A 958 1.58 -18.26 16.75
CA GLN A 958 1.73 -16.82 16.52
C GLN A 958 0.96 -15.99 17.54
N GLN A 959 -0.28 -16.35 17.83
CA GLN A 959 -1.08 -15.69 18.87
C GLN A 959 -0.40 -15.76 20.24
N HIS A 960 0.09 -16.93 20.64
CA HIS A 960 0.80 -17.10 21.92
C HIS A 960 2.08 -16.28 22.00
N LEU A 961 2.86 -16.20 20.91
CA LEU A 961 4.05 -15.33 20.84
C LEU A 961 3.68 -13.86 20.94
N THR A 962 2.63 -13.42 20.26
CA THR A 962 2.16 -12.03 20.30
C THR A 962 1.64 -11.65 21.68
N GLU A 963 0.82 -12.49 22.31
CA GLU A 963 0.36 -12.29 23.70
C GLU A 963 1.55 -12.17 24.67
N PHE A 964 2.54 -13.05 24.54
CA PHE A 964 3.73 -13.02 25.36
C PHE A 964 4.59 -11.77 25.10
N ALA A 965 4.79 -11.39 23.83
CA ALA A 965 5.54 -10.20 23.46
C ALA A 965 4.90 -8.91 23.97
N ILE A 966 3.56 -8.83 23.95
CA ILE A 966 2.81 -7.70 24.50
C ILE A 966 3.12 -7.55 25.99
N LYS A 967 3.04 -8.64 26.75
CA LYS A 967 3.36 -8.64 28.19
C LYS A 967 4.82 -8.31 28.47
N ALA A 968 5.74 -8.98 27.77
CA ALA A 968 7.17 -8.83 27.96
C ALA A 968 7.68 -7.42 27.68
N ARG A 969 7.01 -6.68 26.79
CA ARG A 969 7.33 -5.28 26.44
C ARG A 969 6.58 -4.25 27.29
N GLY A 970 5.75 -4.67 28.25
CA GLY A 970 4.91 -3.75 29.05
C GLY A 970 3.81 -3.08 28.23
N LEU A 971 3.26 -3.79 27.24
CA LEU A 971 2.26 -3.29 26.30
C LEU A 971 0.87 -3.86 26.53
N SER A 972 0.71 -4.68 27.58
CA SER A 972 -0.57 -5.23 28.04
C SER A 972 -1.66 -4.15 28.13
N ASP A 973 -1.25 -2.91 28.41
CA ASP A 973 -2.11 -1.74 28.60
C ASP A 973 -2.44 -0.98 27.29
N LYS A 974 -1.85 -1.37 26.14
CA LYS A 974 -2.09 -0.75 24.82
C LYS A 974 -3.12 -1.47 23.94
N PHE A 975 -3.50 -2.70 24.27
CA PHE A 975 -4.37 -3.54 23.41
C PHE A 975 -5.54 -4.21 24.16
N GLN A 976 -5.90 -3.71 25.35
CA GLN A 976 -7.18 -4.03 26.00
C GLN A 976 -8.14 -2.85 25.97
#